data_AF-A0A821S655-F1
#
_entry.id   AF-A0A821S655-F1
#
_cell.length_a   1.000
_cell.length_b   1.000
_cell.length_c   1.000
_cell.angle_alpha   90.00
_cell.angle_beta   90.00
_cell.angle_gamma   90.00
#
_symmetry.space_group_name_H-M   'P 1'
#
loop_
_entity.id
_entity.type
_entity.pdbx_description
1 polymer ?
#
loop_
_entity_poly.entity_id
_entity_poly.type
_entity_poly.pdbx_seq_one_letter_code
_entity_poly.pdbx_strand_id
1 'polypeptide(L)'
;MLSRENDEFMEENIYEENQQFLLHSYISKEEFVKEYKRIFYDRTKAKKILYIQILTDLERSISEGNIDNLKKLSNFIHYITIVEGKTKLKAFYENKDNPLKDTNLVILACKHHKGDILKYVLTIDSNVLTNLSIKVGKTSLLPEDVDETGHNAFYYSIRSGSVELLDILIDKWPKNYFEFKKEELEIILSTAYEELKLKNVLLSEEMEIAVESKLIDLRFYYKRTNQVKTAEEELNGIKERIELVVEKIIKLNSNLYKEETFLFIASFIAQNLFVLKQLLKSTYDKLPWEEMEFCLVCFISSRIKQQEMNLFYQATLNQNKMLKHLESFAKKLEEEKVNIMGMNKYDLLVLPKNLTRTEIVLDIIDRCPEFEELYNDYQQVMDMYSLNKLGNYIELASSADSKEREGQLVITRVLQIMGEYFKNSIESPKLSGPTSEYLLLSLPKQTRKILTGLRDSLSHAKSLSTRTDIEQNADANFYPDIQKNIKKIGIIINDLLCNNKIKTIRIYLNKIVDGKSLEEVREAFRVLNNLKLMENIFRTFNQTEQGILEKLMEELNNSVKEKTDIEEWFVSQIHDIINFGKFKSTTIEVDYFLGLFTLYGLNLHITNYNLDINNIDIIKLMAKCALESIAPKFENQSLKEIISLLEKLHNCLSLRMQPDDLNEIENLIYKIGFEIEFRIDDIKYITKLKEKLNKKRSLNLDPSLKKAYRRPNGNYNNQLELKISELKSILSKYDISEQLIQEFPNYKINEKLQAVVEILVLDILSILGDSKDCLANNQLFIDDFTPILLGKCLRNHLAHDNAIVYLMLSDPSKAVILNAIKLTEEKCLKNRKKIGRPGRVDPLRLKERFDLSLATVVNREDMFNTLENGNLDDLKCCLKKGADLNARSVNLWTSLHYAVKGPSLEIVKFILGHNLSVKVKEINGQNPLHVASAFGRNNIGKTPLIVAALRGHKETVFVLLKNNADAAIKDRPGYSPLHYAVQKNYKEVVEILLEKEENVDNNVALGDFTSLHIAIECGHKELIYFLLQKGADVTATANNGRTPLHAAALNGDLEAVNALISKGANINARLKDGCTPLHYAVKNGHFEVVDFLLTHGVNVNVTDKAYNNTPLHYAA
;
A
#
# COMPACT_ATOMS: atom_id res chain seq x y z
N MET A 1 32.06 29.39 44.13
CA MET A 1 32.97 29.71 43.03
C MET A 1 34.32 29.13 43.38
N LEU A 2 35.21 29.82 44.10
CA LEU A 2 36.57 29.35 44.47
C LEU A 2 36.73 27.87 44.87
N SER A 3 35.79 27.28 45.63
CA SER A 3 35.85 25.85 46.00
C SER A 3 35.52 24.88 44.85
N ARG A 4 34.65 25.26 43.91
CA ARG A 4 34.38 24.48 42.68
C ARG A 4 35.49 24.66 41.66
N GLU A 5 35.95 25.90 41.47
CA GLU A 5 37.04 26.22 40.52
C GLU A 5 38.32 25.43 40.87
N ASN A 6 38.64 25.26 42.16
CA ASN A 6 39.73 24.40 42.61
C ASN A 6 39.45 22.88 42.44
N ASP A 7 38.20 22.41 42.60
CA ASP A 7 37.86 21.01 42.36
C ASP A 7 37.91 20.66 40.86
N GLU A 8 37.46 21.57 39.99
CA GLU A 8 37.49 21.45 38.52
C GLU A 8 38.93 21.45 38.00
N PHE A 9 39.77 22.41 38.41
CA PHE A 9 41.19 22.47 38.02
C PHE A 9 42.00 21.25 38.49
N MET A 10 41.65 20.69 39.65
CA MET A 10 42.24 19.43 40.14
C MET A 10 41.72 18.19 39.39
N GLU A 11 40.52 18.23 38.81
CA GLU A 11 40.01 17.15 37.96
C GLU A 11 40.60 17.20 36.54
N GLU A 12 40.83 18.37 35.94
CA GLU A 12 41.55 18.51 34.66
C GLU A 12 42.98 17.94 34.75
N ASN A 13 43.73 18.29 35.80
CA ASN A 13 45.10 17.81 36.00
C ASN A 13 45.16 16.27 36.16
N ILE A 14 44.21 15.68 36.90
CA ILE A 14 44.06 14.22 36.99
C ILE A 14 43.64 13.61 35.64
N TYR A 15 42.81 14.30 34.86
CA TYR A 15 42.41 13.85 33.52
C TYR A 15 43.62 13.73 32.58
N GLU A 16 44.54 14.72 32.61
CA GLU A 16 45.79 14.70 31.84
C GLU A 16 46.79 13.63 32.32
N GLU A 17 47.03 13.50 33.64
CA GLU A 17 47.87 12.42 34.20
C GLU A 17 47.40 11.03 33.70
N ASN A 18 46.08 10.81 33.68
CA ASN A 18 45.48 9.57 33.23
C ASN A 18 45.56 9.38 31.70
N GLN A 19 45.38 10.43 30.90
CA GLN A 19 45.50 10.33 29.44
C GLN A 19 46.92 9.93 29.03
N GLN A 20 47.95 10.46 29.69
CA GLN A 20 49.34 10.03 29.46
C GLN A 20 49.55 8.54 29.82
N PHE A 21 48.95 8.06 30.91
CA PHE A 21 48.94 6.64 31.28
C PHE A 21 48.22 5.76 30.24
N LEU A 22 47.08 6.20 29.71
CA LEU A 22 46.30 5.45 28.71
C LEU A 22 46.96 5.41 27.33
N LEU A 23 47.67 6.47 26.93
CA LEU A 23 48.44 6.51 25.69
C LEU A 23 49.64 5.54 25.72
N HIS A 24 50.27 5.33 26.88
CA HIS A 24 51.49 4.52 27.02
C HIS A 24 51.35 3.07 26.50
N SER A 25 52.45 2.49 26.02
CA SER A 25 52.51 1.17 25.38
C SER A 25 53.27 0.16 26.25
N TYR A 26 52.59 -0.38 27.26
CA TYR A 26 53.16 -1.39 28.16
C TYR A 26 53.52 -2.68 27.43
N ILE A 27 54.75 -3.15 27.64
CA ILE A 27 55.33 -4.35 27.03
C ILE A 27 54.95 -5.60 27.83
N SER A 28 54.67 -5.45 29.14
CA SER A 28 54.25 -6.55 30.01
C SER A 28 53.15 -6.16 31.00
N LYS A 29 52.44 -7.18 31.50
CA LYS A 29 51.45 -7.06 32.60
C LYS A 29 52.13 -6.57 33.89
N GLU A 30 53.32 -7.05 34.16
CA GLU A 30 54.10 -6.76 35.36
C GLU A 30 54.53 -5.28 35.39
N GLU A 31 54.91 -4.73 34.23
CA GLU A 31 55.19 -3.32 34.02
C GLU A 31 53.92 -2.45 34.20
N PHE A 32 52.80 -2.82 33.55
CA PHE A 32 51.52 -2.13 33.77
C PHE A 32 51.10 -2.11 35.24
N VAL A 33 51.19 -3.26 35.94
CA VAL A 33 50.80 -3.38 37.35
C VAL A 33 51.72 -2.57 38.27
N LYS A 34 53.03 -2.51 37.95
CA LYS A 34 53.99 -1.68 38.67
C LYS A 34 53.67 -0.19 38.49
N GLU A 35 53.40 0.24 37.26
CA GLU A 35 53.16 1.64 36.94
C GLU A 35 51.78 2.14 37.42
N TYR A 36 50.74 1.30 37.27
CA TYR A 36 49.43 1.54 37.88
C TYR A 36 49.55 1.72 39.40
N LYS A 37 50.32 0.86 40.08
CA LYS A 37 50.57 1.03 41.51
C LYS A 37 51.39 2.29 41.82
N ARG A 38 52.32 2.72 40.96
CA ARG A 38 53.11 3.94 41.15
C ARG A 38 52.25 5.20 41.14
N ILE A 39 51.36 5.34 40.15
CA ILE A 39 50.54 6.55 39.96
C ILE A 39 49.28 6.56 40.84
N PHE A 40 48.69 5.39 41.08
CA PHE A 40 47.36 5.28 41.71
C PHE A 40 47.36 4.71 43.13
N TYR A 41 48.50 4.57 43.82
CA TYR A 41 48.49 4.16 45.24
C TYR A 41 47.63 5.12 46.07
N ASP A 42 46.63 4.56 46.78
CA ASP A 42 45.61 5.23 47.60
C ASP A 42 44.76 6.38 46.98
N ARG A 43 45.09 6.85 45.76
CA ARG A 43 44.40 7.92 45.02
C ARG A 43 43.02 7.50 44.48
N THR A 44 42.06 7.30 45.37
CA THR A 44 40.72 6.75 45.05
C THR A 44 39.91 7.62 44.07
N LYS A 45 39.98 8.96 44.14
CA LYS A 45 39.34 9.88 43.16
C LYS A 45 39.92 9.66 41.75
N ALA A 46 41.26 9.59 41.64
CA ALA A 46 41.94 9.37 40.35
C ALA A 46 41.66 7.98 39.74
N LYS A 47 41.61 6.91 40.55
CA LYS A 47 41.19 5.57 40.07
C LYS A 47 39.80 5.58 39.45
N LYS A 48 38.85 6.32 40.07
CA LYS A 48 37.49 6.47 39.55
C LYS A 48 37.52 7.18 38.19
N ILE A 49 38.23 8.30 38.07
CA ILE A 49 38.33 9.09 36.83
C ILE A 49 38.99 8.26 35.72
N LEU A 50 40.11 7.57 35.99
CA LEU A 50 40.77 6.67 35.05
C LEU A 50 39.82 5.57 34.54
N TYR A 51 39.06 4.94 35.45
CA TYR A 51 38.16 3.87 35.05
C TYR A 51 37.01 4.39 34.18
N ILE A 52 36.49 5.59 34.45
CA ILE A 52 35.50 6.23 33.57
C ILE A 52 36.10 6.55 32.19
N GLN A 53 37.31 7.13 32.12
CA GLN A 53 38.01 7.35 30.84
C GLN A 53 38.20 6.04 30.05
N ILE A 54 38.60 4.94 30.70
CA ILE A 54 38.71 3.62 30.06
C ILE A 54 37.36 3.17 29.47
N LEU A 55 36.25 3.37 30.17
CA LEU A 55 34.91 2.98 29.69
C LEU A 55 34.43 3.88 28.54
N THR A 56 34.73 5.18 28.57
CA THR A 56 34.47 6.12 27.47
C THR A 56 35.34 5.83 26.24
N ASP A 57 36.61 5.50 26.43
CA ASP A 57 37.51 5.16 25.32
C ASP A 57 37.18 3.76 24.75
N LEU A 58 36.60 2.85 25.53
CA LEU A 58 36.01 1.60 25.04
C LEU A 58 34.77 1.86 24.18
N GLU A 59 33.82 2.68 24.67
CA GLU A 59 32.63 3.10 23.92
C GLU A 59 33.03 3.76 22.58
N ARG A 60 33.99 4.69 22.61
CA ARG A 60 34.53 5.35 21.41
C ARG A 60 35.19 4.34 20.47
N SER A 61 36.03 3.43 20.99
CA SER A 61 36.70 2.39 20.19
C SER A 61 35.71 1.47 19.49
N ILE A 62 34.59 1.11 20.15
CA ILE A 62 33.50 0.36 19.52
C ILE A 62 32.80 1.22 18.46
N SER A 63 32.44 2.46 18.78
CA SER A 63 31.74 3.38 17.86
C SER A 63 32.51 3.65 16.57
N GLU A 64 33.84 3.81 16.68
CA GLU A 64 34.76 4.00 15.55
C GLU A 64 35.04 2.67 14.83
N GLY A 65 35.14 1.56 15.55
CA GLY A 65 35.57 0.24 15.04
C GLY A 65 37.06 -0.06 15.28
N ASN A 66 37.70 0.65 16.21
CA ASN A 66 39.11 0.50 16.56
C ASN A 66 39.35 -0.76 17.42
N ILE A 67 39.47 -1.90 16.73
CA ILE A 67 39.63 -3.22 17.36
C ILE A 67 40.93 -3.36 18.16
N ASP A 68 42.00 -2.64 17.80
CA ASP A 68 43.29 -2.77 18.49
C ASP A 68 43.35 -1.93 19.77
N ASN A 69 42.73 -0.75 19.80
CA ASN A 69 42.53 -0.03 21.05
C ASN A 69 41.55 -0.76 21.98
N LEU A 70 40.50 -1.41 21.42
CA LEU A 70 39.61 -2.29 22.18
C LEU A 70 40.38 -3.46 22.85
N LYS A 71 41.31 -4.12 22.14
CA LYS A 71 42.22 -5.13 22.74
C LYS A 71 43.09 -4.54 23.85
N LYS A 72 43.68 -3.35 23.63
CA LYS A 72 44.52 -2.64 24.61
C LYS A 72 43.75 -2.37 25.91
N LEU A 73 42.58 -1.75 25.80
CA LEU A 73 41.72 -1.40 26.94
C LEU A 73 41.14 -2.63 27.65
N SER A 74 40.80 -3.70 26.91
CA SER A 74 40.41 -5.00 27.46
C SER A 74 41.50 -5.58 28.38
N ASN A 75 42.76 -5.56 27.92
CA ASN A 75 43.91 -5.98 28.72
C ASN A 75 44.12 -5.08 29.95
N PHE A 76 43.93 -3.77 29.83
CA PHE A 76 44.03 -2.85 30.98
C PHE A 76 42.98 -3.17 32.06
N ILE A 77 41.71 -3.41 31.69
CA ILE A 77 40.68 -3.85 32.65
C ILE A 77 41.05 -5.23 33.26
N HIS A 78 41.62 -6.16 32.48
CA HIS A 78 42.11 -7.43 33.01
C HIS A 78 43.13 -7.24 34.14
N TYR A 79 44.14 -6.40 33.90
CA TYR A 79 45.22 -6.16 34.86
C TYR A 79 44.73 -5.38 36.09
N ILE A 80 43.87 -4.38 35.92
CA ILE A 80 43.21 -3.68 37.05
C ILE A 80 42.35 -4.66 37.87
N THR A 81 41.65 -5.60 37.23
CA THR A 81 40.84 -6.62 37.93
C THR A 81 41.66 -7.54 38.82
N ILE A 82 42.89 -7.84 38.42
CA ILE A 82 43.85 -8.63 39.21
C ILE A 82 44.43 -7.81 40.39
N VAL A 83 44.52 -6.49 40.27
CA VAL A 83 45.08 -5.60 41.31
C VAL A 83 44.07 -5.15 42.36
N GLU A 84 42.88 -4.72 41.94
CA GLU A 84 41.86 -4.15 42.84
C GLU A 84 40.79 -5.16 43.29
N GLY A 85 40.61 -6.25 42.54
CA GLY A 85 39.57 -7.26 42.78
C GLY A 85 38.18 -6.84 42.27
N LYS A 86 37.35 -7.84 41.92
CA LYS A 86 36.04 -7.64 41.28
C LYS A 86 35.08 -6.74 42.08
N THR A 87 35.14 -6.75 43.41
CA THR A 87 34.22 -5.99 44.28
C THR A 87 34.45 -4.48 44.22
N LYS A 88 35.70 -4.00 44.09
CA LYS A 88 35.98 -2.56 43.96
C LYS A 88 35.59 -2.04 42.58
N LEU A 89 35.89 -2.79 41.52
CA LEU A 89 35.53 -2.44 40.14
C LEU A 89 34.02 -2.25 39.95
N LYS A 90 33.21 -3.06 40.66
CA LYS A 90 31.75 -2.91 40.68
C LYS A 90 31.32 -1.51 41.13
N ALA A 91 31.94 -0.97 42.19
CA ALA A 91 31.64 0.38 42.70
C ALA A 91 32.07 1.50 41.73
N PHE A 92 33.09 1.27 40.88
CA PHE A 92 33.42 2.20 39.80
C PHE A 92 32.42 2.08 38.62
N TYR A 93 31.91 0.89 38.32
CA TYR A 93 30.89 0.69 37.28
C TYR A 93 29.51 1.26 37.65
N GLU A 94 29.12 1.20 38.92
CA GLU A 94 27.83 1.72 39.44
C GLU A 94 27.72 3.27 39.39
N ASN A 95 28.81 3.95 39.04
CA ASN A 95 28.87 5.42 38.91
C ASN A 95 27.78 6.00 37.97
N LYS A 96 27.41 7.26 38.16
CA LYS A 96 26.47 7.97 37.25
C LYS A 96 27.10 8.30 35.91
N ASP A 97 28.40 8.60 35.92
CA ASP A 97 29.16 9.12 34.78
C ASP A 97 29.73 7.98 33.88
N ASN A 98 29.28 6.73 34.08
CA ASN A 98 29.70 5.57 33.29
C ASN A 98 28.85 5.50 32.00
N PRO A 99 29.41 5.65 30.79
CA PRO A 99 28.63 5.59 29.54
C PRO A 99 28.06 4.20 29.26
N LEU A 100 28.75 3.14 29.71
CA LEU A 100 28.35 1.76 29.49
C LEU A 100 27.31 1.25 30.51
N LYS A 101 26.92 2.09 31.49
CA LYS A 101 26.13 1.70 32.67
C LYS A 101 24.86 0.91 32.34
N ASP A 102 24.09 1.42 31.39
CA ASP A 102 22.75 0.95 31.05
C ASP A 102 22.72 0.15 29.75
N THR A 103 23.89 -0.28 29.23
CA THR A 103 24.05 -1.02 27.97
C THR A 103 25.14 -2.10 28.08
N ASN A 104 25.49 -2.78 26.97
CA ASN A 104 26.64 -3.69 26.92
C ASN A 104 27.35 -3.67 25.56
N LEU A 105 28.56 -4.23 25.51
CA LEU A 105 29.45 -4.16 24.35
C LEU A 105 28.92 -4.93 23.12
N VAL A 106 28.10 -5.96 23.31
CA VAL A 106 27.44 -6.71 22.23
C VAL A 106 26.33 -5.86 21.61
N ILE A 107 25.52 -5.18 22.44
CA ILE A 107 24.50 -4.24 21.98
C ILE A 107 25.16 -3.07 21.23
N LEU A 108 26.20 -2.45 21.79
CA LEU A 108 26.92 -1.34 21.15
C LEU A 108 27.56 -1.74 19.81
N ALA A 109 28.20 -2.91 19.73
CA ALA A 109 28.76 -3.40 18.48
C ALA A 109 27.68 -3.59 17.39
N CYS A 110 26.47 -4.02 17.77
CA CYS A 110 25.33 -4.08 16.84
C CYS A 110 24.79 -2.68 16.51
N LYS A 111 24.63 -1.81 17.51
CA LYS A 111 24.08 -0.43 17.39
C LYS A 111 24.92 0.48 16.47
N HIS A 112 26.23 0.26 16.44
CA HIS A 112 27.19 0.96 15.56
C HIS A 112 27.64 0.14 14.34
N HIS A 113 27.00 -1.00 14.07
CA HIS A 113 27.18 -1.85 12.89
C HIS A 113 28.62 -2.40 12.70
N LYS A 114 29.24 -2.97 13.73
CA LYS A 114 30.67 -3.38 13.74
C LYS A 114 30.89 -4.90 13.84
N GLY A 115 30.95 -5.57 12.69
CA GLY A 115 31.16 -7.03 12.59
C GLY A 115 32.38 -7.56 13.35
N ASP A 116 33.59 -7.05 13.05
CA ASP A 116 34.82 -7.54 13.69
C ASP A 116 34.92 -7.24 15.19
N ILE A 117 34.32 -6.13 15.65
CA ILE A 117 34.22 -5.80 17.07
C ILE A 117 33.33 -6.81 17.78
N LEU A 118 32.13 -7.09 17.25
CA LEU A 118 31.21 -8.09 17.79
C LEU A 118 31.86 -9.48 17.83
N LYS A 119 32.48 -9.87 16.71
CA LYS A 119 33.23 -11.12 16.52
C LYS A 119 34.37 -11.29 17.52
N TYR A 120 35.06 -10.22 17.91
CA TYR A 120 36.05 -10.23 19.00
C TYR A 120 35.39 -10.35 20.39
N VAL A 121 34.38 -9.53 20.69
CA VAL A 121 33.68 -9.53 21.99
C VAL A 121 33.07 -10.90 22.31
N LEU A 122 32.58 -11.62 21.30
CA LEU A 122 32.00 -12.97 21.44
C LEU A 122 33.03 -14.12 21.49
N THR A 123 34.34 -13.87 21.37
CA THR A 123 35.35 -14.95 21.49
C THR A 123 35.52 -15.47 22.93
N ILE A 124 35.85 -16.77 23.04
CA ILE A 124 35.79 -17.57 24.28
C ILE A 124 36.67 -17.01 25.42
N ASP A 125 37.78 -16.35 25.09
CA ASP A 125 38.72 -15.83 26.09
C ASP A 125 38.38 -14.42 26.62
N SER A 126 37.33 -13.76 26.12
CA SER A 126 36.93 -12.39 26.53
C SER A 126 36.28 -12.30 27.93
N ASN A 127 36.69 -13.16 28.87
CA ASN A 127 36.20 -13.23 30.26
C ASN A 127 36.18 -11.90 31.02
N VAL A 128 36.94 -10.90 30.56
CA VAL A 128 36.93 -9.53 31.09
C VAL A 128 35.73 -8.74 30.59
N LEU A 129 35.47 -8.80 29.29
CA LEU A 129 34.42 -8.04 28.60
C LEU A 129 33.02 -8.61 28.85
N THR A 130 32.90 -9.94 28.90
CA THR A 130 31.66 -10.64 29.28
C THR A 130 31.28 -10.47 30.75
N ASN A 131 32.17 -9.95 31.61
CA ASN A 131 31.87 -9.58 33.00
C ASN A 131 31.48 -8.08 33.18
N LEU A 132 31.45 -7.27 32.10
CA LEU A 132 31.03 -5.86 32.17
C LEU A 132 29.51 -5.67 31.98
N SER A 133 28.75 -6.69 31.56
CA SER A 133 27.36 -6.51 31.12
C SER A 133 26.31 -6.51 32.25
N ILE A 134 25.75 -5.32 32.51
CA ILE A 134 24.35 -5.04 32.93
C ILE A 134 23.87 -5.57 34.31
N LYS A 135 23.36 -4.63 35.11
CA LYS A 135 22.56 -4.81 36.35
C LYS A 135 23.18 -5.72 37.43
N VAL A 136 23.92 -5.05 38.34
CA VAL A 136 24.14 -5.36 39.76
C VAL A 136 23.63 -6.73 40.24
N GLY A 137 24.29 -7.83 39.84
CA GLY A 137 23.99 -9.18 40.32
C GLY A 137 23.92 -10.28 39.25
N LYS A 138 23.73 -9.94 37.96
CA LYS A 138 23.85 -10.94 36.88
C LYS A 138 25.28 -11.48 36.77
N THR A 139 25.39 -12.77 36.43
CA THR A 139 26.67 -13.49 36.21
C THR A 139 26.85 -13.98 34.77
N SER A 140 25.93 -13.62 33.87
CA SER A 140 25.95 -13.97 32.45
C SER A 140 25.13 -12.98 31.61
N LEU A 141 25.68 -12.59 30.47
CA LEU A 141 24.97 -11.91 29.38
C LEU A 141 23.75 -12.74 28.93
N LEU A 142 22.59 -12.11 28.76
CA LEU A 142 21.39 -12.74 28.20
C LEU A 142 20.98 -12.07 26.87
N PRO A 143 20.38 -12.80 25.91
CA PRO A 143 19.88 -12.22 24.66
C PRO A 143 18.82 -11.13 24.83
N GLU A 144 18.05 -11.20 25.92
CA GLU A 144 16.97 -10.28 26.28
C GLU A 144 17.47 -9.04 27.04
N ASP A 145 18.78 -8.89 27.26
CA ASP A 145 19.34 -7.66 27.80
C ASP A 145 19.18 -6.50 26.81
N VAL A 146 18.71 -5.36 27.33
CA VAL A 146 18.40 -4.13 26.59
C VAL A 146 19.26 -2.96 27.04
N ASP A 147 19.39 -1.96 26.18
CA ASP A 147 20.14 -0.73 26.42
C ASP A 147 19.31 0.43 27.02
N GLU A 148 19.89 1.64 27.07
CA GLU A 148 19.25 2.85 27.58
C GLU A 148 18.07 3.36 26.73
N THR A 149 17.88 2.83 25.52
CA THR A 149 16.68 3.04 24.69
C THR A 149 15.68 1.88 24.79
N GLY A 150 16.02 0.81 25.51
CA GLY A 150 15.17 -0.37 25.65
C GLY A 150 15.33 -1.40 24.52
N HIS A 151 16.44 -1.40 23.78
CA HIS A 151 16.65 -2.30 22.64
C HIS A 151 17.80 -3.29 22.86
N ASN A 152 17.58 -4.53 22.40
CA ASN A 152 18.53 -5.63 22.52
C ASN A 152 19.43 -5.76 21.28
N ALA A 153 20.43 -6.65 21.36
CA ALA A 153 21.38 -6.86 20.27
C ALA A 153 20.74 -7.35 18.96
N PHE A 154 19.69 -8.17 19.03
CA PHE A 154 18.98 -8.70 17.86
C PHE A 154 18.17 -7.61 17.14
N TYR A 155 17.49 -6.73 17.88
CA TYR A 155 16.84 -5.54 17.32
C TYR A 155 17.83 -4.72 16.50
N TYR A 156 19.03 -4.46 17.06
CA TYR A 156 20.05 -3.68 16.37
C TYR A 156 20.72 -4.39 15.19
N SER A 157 20.96 -5.71 15.26
CA SER A 157 21.51 -6.44 14.12
C SER A 157 20.53 -6.44 12.94
N ILE A 158 19.23 -6.64 13.17
CA ILE A 158 18.20 -6.56 12.12
C ILE A 158 18.07 -5.12 11.61
N ARG A 159 18.05 -4.10 12.50
CA ARG A 159 18.02 -2.68 12.10
C ARG A 159 19.23 -2.24 11.25
N SER A 160 20.37 -2.91 11.39
CA SER A 160 21.59 -2.59 10.65
C SER A 160 21.53 -2.95 9.15
N GLY A 161 20.64 -3.88 8.77
CA GLY A 161 20.62 -4.50 7.44
C GLY A 161 21.79 -5.47 7.15
N SER A 162 22.75 -5.62 8.07
CA SER A 162 23.90 -6.52 7.91
C SER A 162 23.55 -7.94 8.36
N VAL A 163 23.38 -8.84 7.39
CA VAL A 163 23.13 -10.26 7.64
C VAL A 163 24.29 -10.90 8.42
N GLU A 164 25.55 -10.52 8.14
CA GLU A 164 26.74 -11.01 8.87
C GLU A 164 26.66 -10.70 10.38
N LEU A 165 26.15 -9.54 10.79
CA LEU A 165 25.98 -9.22 12.22
C LEU A 165 24.97 -10.16 12.88
N LEU A 166 23.88 -10.50 12.20
CA LEU A 166 22.89 -11.45 12.72
C LEU A 166 23.46 -12.87 12.79
N ASP A 167 24.21 -13.30 11.78
CA ASP A 167 24.86 -14.62 11.76
C ASP A 167 25.91 -14.74 12.88
N ILE A 168 26.73 -13.72 13.09
CA ILE A 168 27.69 -13.66 14.20
C ILE A 168 26.97 -13.75 15.56
N LEU A 169 25.82 -13.08 15.75
CA LEU A 169 25.05 -13.21 16.99
C LEU A 169 24.50 -14.62 17.22
N ILE A 170 24.06 -15.31 16.17
CA ILE A 170 23.44 -16.63 16.29
C ILE A 170 24.50 -17.72 16.48
N ASP A 171 25.52 -17.75 15.62
CA ASP A 171 26.51 -18.83 15.56
C ASP A 171 27.58 -18.73 16.66
N LYS A 172 27.80 -17.52 17.21
CA LYS A 172 28.88 -17.27 18.19
C LYS A 172 28.37 -16.81 19.55
N TRP A 173 27.08 -16.95 19.85
CA TRP A 173 26.59 -16.65 21.20
C TRP A 173 27.28 -17.55 22.23
N PRO A 174 27.80 -17.03 23.36
CA PRO A 174 28.66 -17.79 24.25
C PRO A 174 28.02 -19.10 24.74
N LYS A 175 28.84 -20.16 24.83
CA LYS A 175 28.44 -21.52 25.26
C LYS A 175 27.43 -22.21 24.32
N ASN A 176 27.43 -21.89 23.02
CA ASN A 176 26.54 -22.45 21.99
C ASN A 176 25.04 -22.31 22.37
N TYR A 177 24.67 -21.20 23.01
CA TYR A 177 23.36 -21.02 23.66
C TYR A 177 22.16 -21.43 22.79
N PHE A 178 22.12 -20.96 21.54
CA PHE A 178 21.01 -21.22 20.61
C PHE A 178 21.05 -22.60 19.93
N GLU A 179 22.16 -23.34 20.00
CA GLU A 179 22.21 -24.73 19.50
C GLU A 179 21.19 -25.60 20.26
N PHE A 180 21.10 -25.39 21.57
CA PHE A 180 20.19 -26.08 22.48
C PHE A 180 18.87 -25.34 22.69
N LYS A 181 18.85 -23.99 22.63
CA LYS A 181 17.68 -23.14 22.93
C LYS A 181 17.02 -22.54 21.68
N LYS A 182 16.67 -23.38 20.71
CA LYS A 182 16.07 -22.95 19.43
C LYS A 182 14.70 -22.28 19.56
N GLU A 183 13.92 -22.60 20.59
CA GLU A 183 12.62 -21.96 20.86
C GLU A 183 12.78 -20.51 21.38
N GLU A 184 13.83 -20.24 22.18
CA GLU A 184 14.16 -18.87 22.61
C GLU A 184 14.64 -18.02 21.42
N LEU A 185 15.49 -18.58 20.55
CA LEU A 185 15.91 -17.90 19.31
C LEU A 185 14.72 -17.51 18.43
N GLU A 186 13.73 -18.41 18.28
CA GLU A 186 12.52 -18.14 17.50
C GLU A 186 11.70 -16.99 18.08
N ILE A 187 11.57 -16.92 19.41
CA ILE A 187 10.89 -15.82 20.11
C ILE A 187 11.66 -14.51 19.92
N ILE A 188 12.96 -14.48 20.23
CA ILE A 188 13.79 -13.26 20.17
C ILE A 188 13.81 -12.66 18.76
N LEU A 189 14.02 -13.49 17.73
CA LEU A 189 13.96 -13.05 16.33
C LEU A 189 12.58 -12.50 15.95
N SER A 190 11.51 -13.21 16.34
CA SER A 190 10.14 -12.82 15.98
C SER A 190 9.71 -11.51 16.65
N THR A 191 10.06 -11.31 17.93
CA THR A 191 9.74 -10.09 18.66
C THR A 191 10.53 -8.90 18.14
N ALA A 192 11.85 -9.05 17.92
CA ALA A 192 12.68 -7.97 17.38
C ALA A 192 12.26 -7.55 15.96
N TYR A 193 11.85 -8.51 15.11
CA TYR A 193 11.36 -8.23 13.76
C TYR A 193 9.95 -7.60 13.77
N GLU A 194 9.04 -8.09 14.62
CA GLU A 194 7.73 -7.44 14.80
C GLU A 194 7.89 -6.00 15.32
N GLU A 195 8.76 -5.77 16.32
CA GLU A 195 9.00 -4.45 16.89
C GLU A 195 9.47 -3.42 15.83
N LEU A 196 10.38 -3.82 14.93
CA LEU A 196 10.83 -2.99 13.80
C LEU A 196 9.70 -2.71 12.80
N LYS A 197 8.88 -3.72 12.48
CA LYS A 197 7.71 -3.58 11.59
C LYS A 197 6.62 -2.70 12.19
N LEU A 198 6.30 -2.85 13.48
CA LEU A 198 5.35 -2.01 14.21
C LEU A 198 5.79 -0.54 14.24
N LYS A 199 7.09 -0.29 14.43
CA LYS A 199 7.68 1.06 14.32
C LYS A 199 7.77 1.57 12.90
N ASN A 200 7.57 0.74 11.88
CA ASN A 200 7.72 1.09 10.46
C ASN A 200 9.14 1.64 10.18
N VAL A 201 10.15 0.95 10.72
CA VAL A 201 11.55 1.14 10.35
C VAL A 201 11.80 0.43 9.02
N LEU A 202 12.42 1.11 8.07
CA LEU A 202 12.74 0.53 6.76
C LEU A 202 13.91 -0.45 6.89
N LEU A 203 13.72 -1.69 6.44
CA LEU A 203 14.74 -2.73 6.36
C LEU A 203 15.12 -2.99 4.89
N SER A 204 16.30 -3.56 4.63
CA SER A 204 16.66 -4.06 3.29
C SER A 204 15.91 -5.37 2.99
N GLU A 205 15.56 -5.61 1.72
CA GLU A 205 14.90 -6.86 1.33
C GLU A 205 15.77 -8.08 1.69
N GLU A 206 17.08 -7.95 1.55
CA GLU A 206 18.10 -8.93 1.98
C GLU A 206 17.93 -9.35 3.45
N MET A 207 17.76 -8.36 4.35
CA MET A 207 17.62 -8.58 5.79
C MET A 207 16.26 -9.20 6.13
N GLU A 208 15.18 -8.78 5.45
CA GLU A 208 13.86 -9.39 5.63
C GLU A 208 13.85 -10.86 5.17
N ILE A 209 14.50 -11.17 4.04
CA ILE A 209 14.66 -12.55 3.55
C ILE A 209 15.48 -13.38 4.55
N ALA A 210 16.59 -12.84 5.06
CA ALA A 210 17.45 -13.55 6.01
C ALA A 210 16.71 -13.89 7.33
N VAL A 211 15.92 -12.96 7.87
CA VAL A 211 15.12 -13.19 9.09
C VAL A 211 13.98 -14.17 8.81
N GLU A 212 13.22 -14.00 7.74
CA GLU A 212 12.10 -14.88 7.41
C GLU A 212 12.57 -16.31 7.08
N SER A 213 13.73 -16.48 6.41
CA SER A 213 14.33 -17.80 6.18
C SER A 213 14.69 -18.50 7.49
N LYS A 214 15.39 -17.81 8.41
CA LYS A 214 15.76 -18.38 9.72
C LYS A 214 14.54 -18.73 10.56
N LEU A 215 13.49 -17.90 10.54
CA LEU A 215 12.22 -18.21 11.20
C LEU A 215 11.48 -19.38 10.54
N ILE A 216 11.56 -19.53 9.21
CA ILE A 216 11.06 -20.73 8.51
C ILE A 216 11.82 -21.97 8.98
N ASP A 217 13.16 -21.97 8.99
CA ASP A 217 13.97 -23.10 9.46
C ASP A 217 13.63 -23.53 10.89
N LEU A 218 13.43 -22.57 11.80
CA LEU A 218 13.06 -22.83 13.20
C LEU A 218 11.64 -23.38 13.35
N ARG A 219 10.72 -23.08 12.42
CA ARG A 219 9.29 -23.42 12.51
C ARG A 219 8.83 -24.51 11.55
N PHE A 220 9.64 -24.90 10.56
CA PHE A 220 9.24 -25.80 9.47
C PHE A 220 8.77 -27.17 10.00
N TYR A 221 9.45 -27.71 11.01
CA TYR A 221 9.09 -28.97 11.66
C TYR A 221 8.84 -28.81 13.16
N TYR A 222 7.58 -28.94 13.58
CA TYR A 222 7.21 -28.85 15.00
C TYR A 222 7.62 -30.09 15.82
N LYS A 223 8.30 -29.86 16.96
CA LYS A 223 8.47 -30.87 18.01
C LYS A 223 7.25 -30.86 18.94
N ARG A 224 6.68 -32.04 19.20
CA ARG A 224 5.47 -32.19 20.02
C ARG A 224 5.78 -32.10 21.51
N THR A 225 5.47 -30.98 22.15
CA THR A 225 5.41 -30.87 23.63
C THR A 225 4.07 -31.40 24.16
N ASN A 226 4.06 -32.14 25.26
CA ASN A 226 2.92 -32.96 25.71
C ASN A 226 1.78 -32.22 26.46
N GLN A 227 1.61 -30.91 26.26
CA GLN A 227 0.45 -30.18 26.80
C GLN A 227 -0.76 -30.35 25.87
N VAL A 228 -1.72 -31.18 26.29
CA VAL A 228 -3.05 -31.26 25.69
C VAL A 228 -3.98 -30.43 26.58
N LYS A 229 -4.45 -29.28 26.05
CA LYS A 229 -5.48 -28.48 26.72
C LYS A 229 -6.82 -29.23 26.74
N THR A 230 -7.68 -28.93 27.72
CA THR A 230 -9.04 -29.47 27.75
C THR A 230 -9.92 -28.77 26.72
N ALA A 231 -11.02 -29.41 26.31
CA ALA A 231 -11.99 -28.78 25.39
C ALA A 231 -12.66 -27.54 26.01
N GLU A 232 -12.74 -27.48 27.33
CA GLU A 232 -13.27 -26.35 28.11
C GLU A 232 -12.30 -25.15 28.12
N GLU A 233 -10.99 -25.39 28.30
CA GLU A 233 -9.95 -24.38 28.15
C GLU A 233 -9.91 -23.79 26.74
N GLU A 234 -10.14 -24.61 25.71
CA GLU A 234 -10.22 -24.14 24.32
C GLU A 234 -11.49 -23.32 24.05
N LEU A 235 -12.65 -23.71 24.61
CA LEU A 235 -13.92 -22.99 24.44
C LEU A 235 -13.93 -21.65 25.20
N ASN A 236 -13.44 -21.62 26.43
CA ASN A 236 -13.20 -20.37 27.16
C ASN A 236 -12.19 -19.49 26.41
N GLY A 237 -11.17 -20.08 25.79
CA GLY A 237 -10.23 -19.34 24.96
C GLY A 237 -10.83 -18.74 23.67
N ILE A 238 -11.90 -19.33 23.12
CA ILE A 238 -12.71 -18.71 22.05
C ILE A 238 -13.54 -17.56 22.62
N LYS A 239 -14.20 -17.77 23.77
CA LYS A 239 -15.01 -16.75 24.45
C LYS A 239 -14.20 -15.49 24.78
N GLU A 240 -13.02 -15.64 25.38
CA GLU A 240 -12.12 -14.52 25.71
C GLU A 240 -11.66 -13.77 24.46
N ARG A 241 -11.48 -14.45 23.32
CA ARG A 241 -11.18 -13.79 22.03
C ARG A 241 -12.38 -13.02 21.48
N ILE A 242 -13.60 -13.55 21.59
CA ILE A 242 -14.83 -12.82 21.23
C ILE A 242 -14.94 -11.54 22.08
N GLU A 243 -14.80 -11.67 23.40
CA GLU A 243 -14.88 -10.56 24.34
C GLU A 243 -13.80 -9.49 24.08
N LEU A 244 -12.58 -9.92 23.73
CA LEU A 244 -11.49 -9.01 23.34
C LEU A 244 -11.80 -8.28 22.01
N VAL A 245 -12.38 -8.94 21.01
CA VAL A 245 -12.78 -8.32 19.73
C VAL A 245 -13.90 -7.29 19.96
N VAL A 246 -14.94 -7.65 20.72
CA VAL A 246 -16.05 -6.75 21.07
C VAL A 246 -15.53 -5.55 21.87
N GLU A 247 -14.62 -5.75 22.84
CA GLU A 247 -13.94 -4.68 23.60
C GLU A 247 -13.22 -3.69 22.66
N LYS A 248 -12.49 -4.19 21.65
CA LYS A 248 -11.75 -3.32 20.72
C LYS A 248 -12.68 -2.59 19.74
N ILE A 249 -13.76 -3.21 19.26
CA ILE A 249 -14.74 -2.56 18.37
C ILE A 249 -15.44 -1.40 19.11
N ILE A 250 -15.95 -1.64 20.33
CA ILE A 250 -16.62 -0.60 21.12
C ILE A 250 -15.67 0.59 21.38
N LYS A 251 -14.40 0.32 21.70
CA LYS A 251 -13.38 1.36 21.88
C LYS A 251 -13.07 2.12 20.59
N LEU A 252 -13.09 1.45 19.43
CA LEU A 252 -12.86 2.07 18.12
C LEU A 252 -13.99 3.04 17.74
N ASN A 253 -15.23 2.74 18.15
CA ASN A 253 -16.38 3.62 17.94
C ASN A 253 -16.44 4.78 18.96
N SER A 254 -15.97 4.59 20.21
CA SER A 254 -16.08 5.61 21.27
C SER A 254 -15.03 6.71 21.22
N ASN A 255 -13.88 6.48 20.58
CA ASN A 255 -12.68 7.31 20.74
C ASN A 255 -12.16 7.89 19.42
N LEU A 256 -11.77 9.17 19.43
CA LEU A 256 -11.06 9.83 18.33
C LEU A 256 -9.59 9.41 18.32
N TYR A 257 -9.29 8.25 17.75
CA TYR A 257 -7.91 7.79 17.49
C TYR A 257 -7.28 8.52 16.30
N LYS A 258 -5.95 8.65 16.32
CA LYS A 258 -5.16 9.02 15.13
C LYS A 258 -5.14 7.85 14.13
N GLU A 259 -4.88 8.17 12.86
CA GLU A 259 -5.03 7.21 11.76
C GLU A 259 -4.13 5.96 11.91
N GLU A 260 -2.90 6.07 12.44
CA GLU A 260 -2.02 4.89 12.59
C GLU A 260 -2.52 3.95 13.69
N THR A 261 -2.79 4.47 14.90
CA THR A 261 -3.41 3.72 16.00
C THR A 261 -4.77 3.12 15.60
N PHE A 262 -5.59 3.87 14.88
CA PHE A 262 -6.87 3.38 14.35
C PHE A 262 -6.67 2.18 13.40
N LEU A 263 -5.74 2.28 12.44
CA LEU A 263 -5.44 1.21 11.49
C LEU A 263 -4.82 -0.01 12.18
N PHE A 264 -4.03 0.17 13.23
CA PHE A 264 -3.51 -0.93 14.05
C PHE A 264 -4.65 -1.70 14.76
N ILE A 265 -5.55 -1.00 15.45
CA ILE A 265 -6.69 -1.63 16.15
C ILE A 265 -7.62 -2.32 15.14
N ALA A 266 -7.91 -1.68 14.01
CA ALA A 266 -8.69 -2.26 12.92
C ALA A 266 -8.03 -3.54 12.34
N SER A 267 -6.70 -3.53 12.17
CA SER A 267 -5.94 -4.71 11.70
C SER A 267 -6.02 -5.87 12.69
N PHE A 268 -5.91 -5.60 13.99
CA PHE A 268 -6.10 -6.61 15.04
C PHE A 268 -7.51 -7.21 15.03
N ILE A 269 -8.55 -6.38 14.82
CA ILE A 269 -9.93 -6.86 14.67
C ILE A 269 -10.04 -7.77 13.44
N ALA A 270 -9.58 -7.35 12.26
CA ALA A 270 -9.62 -8.16 11.03
C ALA A 270 -8.93 -9.51 11.18
N GLN A 271 -7.73 -9.52 11.78
CA GLN A 271 -6.97 -10.73 12.09
C GLN A 271 -7.77 -11.70 12.99
N ASN A 272 -8.44 -11.18 14.02
CA ASN A 272 -9.22 -12.03 14.92
C ASN A 272 -10.56 -12.47 14.34
N LEU A 273 -11.21 -11.69 13.47
CA LEU A 273 -12.38 -12.14 12.69
C LEU A 273 -12.00 -13.32 11.78
N PHE A 274 -10.85 -13.24 11.09
CA PHE A 274 -10.33 -14.34 10.27
C PHE A 274 -10.01 -15.61 11.10
N VAL A 275 -9.59 -15.47 12.35
CA VAL A 275 -9.44 -16.61 13.28
C VAL A 275 -10.80 -17.16 13.71
N LEU A 276 -11.69 -16.30 14.21
CA LEU A 276 -12.98 -16.71 14.78
C LEU A 276 -13.87 -17.39 13.74
N LYS A 277 -13.95 -16.88 12.51
CA LYS A 277 -14.75 -17.51 11.44
C LYS A 277 -14.28 -18.93 11.09
N GLN A 278 -12.98 -19.22 11.21
CA GLN A 278 -12.46 -20.58 11.02
C GLN A 278 -12.79 -21.53 12.18
N LEU A 279 -13.10 -21.01 13.37
CA LEU A 279 -13.44 -21.77 14.58
C LEU A 279 -14.95 -21.89 14.80
N LEU A 280 -15.75 -20.97 14.26
CA LEU A 280 -17.20 -20.80 14.48
C LEU A 280 -18.02 -21.03 13.20
N LYS A 281 -17.63 -22.02 12.40
CA LYS A 281 -18.26 -22.37 11.12
C LYS A 281 -19.76 -22.65 11.24
N SER A 282 -20.22 -23.12 12.39
CA SER A 282 -21.65 -23.34 12.72
C SER A 282 -22.49 -22.07 12.88
N THR A 283 -21.92 -20.89 12.64
CA THR A 283 -22.61 -19.59 12.81
C THR A 283 -22.67 -18.76 11.52
N TYR A 284 -22.25 -19.32 10.37
CA TYR A 284 -22.33 -18.65 9.06
C TYR A 284 -23.78 -18.43 8.57
N ASP A 285 -24.75 -19.10 9.16
CA ASP A 285 -26.20 -18.89 9.02
C ASP A 285 -26.75 -17.77 9.94
N LYS A 286 -25.89 -17.14 10.75
CA LYS A 286 -26.28 -16.10 11.73
C LYS A 286 -25.47 -14.81 11.65
N LEU A 287 -24.20 -14.90 11.25
CA LEU A 287 -23.23 -13.81 11.31
C LEU A 287 -22.54 -13.62 9.96
N PRO A 288 -22.47 -12.38 9.42
CA PRO A 288 -21.83 -12.07 8.14
C PRO A 288 -20.30 -12.00 8.27
N TRP A 289 -19.67 -13.15 8.57
CA TRP A 289 -18.24 -13.27 8.87
C TRP A 289 -17.32 -12.87 7.71
N GLU A 290 -17.65 -13.31 6.49
CA GLU A 290 -16.84 -13.03 5.29
C GLU A 290 -16.96 -11.57 4.90
N GLU A 291 -18.16 -11.02 4.99
CA GLU A 291 -18.49 -9.64 4.68
C GLU A 291 -17.73 -8.70 5.62
N MET A 292 -17.81 -8.94 6.93
CA MET A 292 -17.22 -8.05 7.93
C MET A 292 -15.68 -8.09 7.89
N GLU A 293 -15.07 -9.28 7.77
CA GLU A 293 -13.60 -9.39 7.66
C GLU A 293 -13.09 -8.77 6.36
N PHE A 294 -13.69 -9.12 5.21
CA PHE A 294 -13.21 -8.69 3.91
C PHE A 294 -13.41 -7.18 3.68
N CYS A 295 -14.56 -6.61 4.08
CA CYS A 295 -14.77 -5.16 4.01
C CYS A 295 -13.76 -4.42 4.90
N LEU A 296 -13.46 -4.94 6.10
CA LEU A 296 -12.47 -4.34 6.99
C LEU A 296 -11.04 -4.44 6.41
N VAL A 297 -10.65 -5.59 5.86
CA VAL A 297 -9.34 -5.75 5.19
C VAL A 297 -9.22 -4.83 3.97
N CYS A 298 -10.27 -4.69 3.16
CA CYS A 298 -10.28 -3.79 2.01
C CYS A 298 -10.19 -2.31 2.44
N PHE A 299 -10.95 -1.92 3.47
CA PHE A 299 -10.90 -0.58 4.04
C PHE A 299 -9.52 -0.22 4.60
N ILE A 300 -8.89 -1.10 5.40
CA ILE A 300 -7.54 -0.90 5.93
C ILE A 300 -6.52 -0.82 4.78
N SER A 301 -6.60 -1.75 3.82
CA SER A 301 -5.72 -1.74 2.63
C SER A 301 -5.88 -0.45 1.82
N SER A 302 -7.09 0.10 1.74
CA SER A 302 -7.40 1.35 1.03
C SER A 302 -6.70 2.58 1.63
N ARG A 303 -6.31 2.53 2.91
CA ARG A 303 -5.57 3.58 3.62
C ARG A 303 -4.05 3.38 3.54
N ILE A 304 -3.58 2.14 3.67
CA ILE A 304 -2.15 1.82 3.70
C ILE A 304 -1.52 1.92 2.30
N LYS A 305 -2.11 1.25 1.28
CA LYS A 305 -1.46 1.02 -0.01
C LYS A 305 -2.05 1.92 -1.10
N GLN A 306 -1.78 3.23 -1.05
CA GLN A 306 -2.42 4.26 -1.90
C GLN A 306 -2.36 3.93 -3.41
N GLN A 307 -3.44 3.35 -3.93
CA GLN A 307 -3.62 2.86 -5.31
C GLN A 307 -5.01 3.26 -5.83
N GLU A 308 -5.22 3.28 -7.15
CA GLU A 308 -6.48 3.70 -7.77
C GLU A 308 -7.72 2.92 -7.28
N MET A 309 -7.59 1.61 -7.04
CA MET A 309 -8.67 0.77 -6.53
C MET A 309 -9.20 1.22 -5.16
N ASN A 310 -8.34 1.87 -4.37
CA ASN A 310 -8.71 2.37 -3.04
C ASN A 310 -9.78 3.46 -3.12
N LEU A 311 -9.87 4.18 -4.24
CA LEU A 311 -10.81 5.28 -4.45
C LEU A 311 -12.23 4.75 -4.65
N PHE A 312 -12.38 3.56 -5.28
CA PHE A 312 -13.64 2.81 -5.27
C PHE A 312 -13.98 2.34 -3.84
N TYR A 313 -13.02 1.75 -3.12
CA TYR A 313 -13.26 1.28 -1.76
C TYR A 313 -13.61 2.42 -0.80
N GLN A 314 -13.02 3.61 -0.93
CA GLN A 314 -13.36 4.81 -0.15
C GLN A 314 -14.71 5.42 -0.53
N ALA A 315 -15.20 5.18 -1.76
CA ALA A 315 -16.54 5.58 -2.19
C ALA A 315 -17.62 4.80 -1.44
N THR A 316 -17.44 3.47 -1.38
CA THR A 316 -18.39 2.50 -0.83
C THR A 316 -18.23 2.35 0.68
N LEU A 317 -17.00 2.11 1.17
CA LEU A 317 -16.65 1.87 2.57
C LEU A 317 -15.90 3.08 3.16
N ASN A 318 -16.64 4.15 3.46
CA ASN A 318 -16.09 5.23 4.29
C ASN A 318 -16.01 4.82 5.77
N GLN A 319 -15.24 5.57 6.57
CA GLN A 319 -14.97 5.25 7.97
C GLN A 319 -16.26 5.14 8.83
N ASN A 320 -17.23 6.02 8.60
CA ASN A 320 -18.49 6.03 9.37
C ASN A 320 -19.34 4.79 9.06
N LYS A 321 -19.42 4.39 7.79
CA LYS A 321 -20.04 3.11 7.36
C LYS A 321 -19.35 1.92 8.03
N MET A 322 -18.01 1.88 8.00
CA MET A 322 -17.25 0.77 8.59
C MET A 322 -17.45 0.65 10.11
N LEU A 323 -17.50 1.77 10.84
CA LEU A 323 -17.76 1.77 12.28
C LEU A 323 -19.20 1.35 12.61
N LYS A 324 -20.19 1.77 11.82
CA LYS A 324 -21.59 1.30 11.92
C LYS A 324 -21.69 -0.21 11.69
N HIS A 325 -21.08 -0.72 10.60
CA HIS A 325 -21.11 -2.15 10.27
C HIS A 325 -20.46 -3.00 11.38
N LEU A 326 -19.33 -2.53 11.93
CA LEU A 326 -18.68 -3.16 13.08
C LEU A 326 -19.55 -3.15 14.34
N GLU A 327 -20.33 -2.09 14.58
CA GLU A 327 -21.21 -1.98 15.76
C GLU A 327 -22.33 -3.03 15.74
N SER A 328 -23.08 -3.11 14.63
CA SER A 328 -24.11 -4.13 14.42
C SER A 328 -23.53 -5.54 14.47
N PHE A 329 -22.33 -5.75 13.90
CA PHE A 329 -21.65 -7.04 13.96
C PHE A 329 -21.25 -7.41 15.40
N ALA A 330 -20.63 -6.50 16.16
CA ALA A 330 -20.20 -6.74 17.53
C ALA A 330 -21.38 -7.03 18.47
N LYS A 331 -22.48 -6.27 18.34
CA LYS A 331 -23.74 -6.52 19.04
C LYS A 331 -24.25 -7.94 18.76
N LYS A 332 -24.36 -8.34 17.48
CA LYS A 332 -24.89 -9.65 17.11
C LYS A 332 -23.95 -10.80 17.51
N LEU A 333 -22.65 -10.59 17.48
CA LEU A 333 -21.65 -11.55 17.97
C LEU A 333 -21.73 -11.75 19.49
N GLU A 334 -21.94 -10.68 20.26
CA GLU A 334 -22.12 -10.74 21.72
C GLU A 334 -23.44 -11.47 22.09
N GLU A 335 -24.52 -11.28 21.33
CA GLU A 335 -25.76 -12.08 21.45
C GLU A 335 -25.51 -13.59 21.21
N GLU A 336 -24.85 -13.94 20.09
CA GLU A 336 -24.59 -15.34 19.74
C GLU A 336 -23.52 -16.02 20.61
N LYS A 337 -22.70 -15.25 21.35
CA LYS A 337 -21.70 -15.79 22.28
C LYS A 337 -22.31 -16.77 23.29
N VAL A 338 -23.52 -16.51 23.78
CA VAL A 338 -24.22 -17.41 24.72
C VAL A 338 -24.55 -18.75 24.04
N ASN A 339 -24.99 -18.73 22.78
CA ASN A 339 -25.30 -19.94 22.01
C ASN A 339 -24.02 -20.74 21.69
N ILE A 340 -22.91 -20.06 21.38
CA ILE A 340 -21.60 -20.68 21.13
C ILE A 340 -21.10 -21.45 22.36
N MET A 341 -21.29 -20.90 23.58
CA MET A 341 -20.92 -21.59 24.82
C MET A 341 -21.76 -22.84 25.12
N GLY A 342 -22.94 -22.98 24.51
CA GLY A 342 -23.79 -24.18 24.60
C GLY A 342 -23.44 -25.29 23.61
N MET A 343 -22.48 -25.07 22.69
CA MET A 343 -22.13 -26.02 21.63
C MET A 343 -20.85 -26.81 21.95
N ASN A 344 -20.77 -28.02 21.41
CA ASN A 344 -19.55 -28.83 21.41
C ASN A 344 -18.56 -28.30 20.35
N LYS A 345 -17.27 -28.27 20.69
CA LYS A 345 -16.16 -27.87 19.80
C LYS A 345 -16.22 -28.52 18.42
N TYR A 346 -16.61 -29.79 18.33
CA TYR A 346 -16.69 -30.49 17.04
C TYR A 346 -17.82 -29.97 16.15
N ASP A 347 -18.94 -29.53 16.74
CA ASP A 347 -20.07 -28.98 16.01
C ASP A 347 -19.80 -27.53 15.57
N LEU A 348 -19.07 -26.75 16.37
CA LEU A 348 -18.61 -25.40 16.00
C LEU A 348 -17.79 -25.36 14.69
N LEU A 349 -17.10 -26.46 14.36
CA LEU A 349 -16.29 -26.61 13.15
C LEU A 349 -17.07 -27.13 11.93
N VAL A 350 -18.39 -27.32 12.03
CA VAL A 350 -19.26 -27.82 10.95
C VAL A 350 -20.13 -26.69 10.40
N LEU A 351 -20.09 -26.49 9.07
CA LEU A 351 -20.96 -25.53 8.39
C LEU A 351 -22.46 -25.93 8.45
N PRO A 352 -23.38 -24.96 8.40
CA PRO A 352 -24.78 -25.19 8.07
C PRO A 352 -24.93 -26.08 6.84
N LYS A 353 -25.87 -27.04 6.90
CA LYS A 353 -26.08 -28.05 5.85
C LYS A 353 -27.32 -27.75 5.03
N ASN A 354 -27.28 -28.14 3.75
CA ASN A 354 -28.40 -28.11 2.81
C ASN A 354 -28.95 -26.71 2.44
N LEU A 355 -28.23 -25.63 2.77
CA LEU A 355 -28.54 -24.27 2.30
C LEU A 355 -27.46 -23.78 1.32
N THR A 356 -27.87 -23.04 0.30
CA THR A 356 -26.97 -22.22 -0.52
C THR A 356 -26.60 -20.94 0.22
N ARG A 357 -25.51 -20.29 -0.22
CA ARG A 357 -25.12 -18.99 0.32
C ARG A 357 -26.20 -17.92 0.10
N THR A 358 -26.92 -17.94 -1.03
CA THR A 358 -28.00 -16.97 -1.29
C THR A 358 -29.15 -17.11 -0.31
N GLU A 359 -29.56 -18.34 0.02
CA GLU A 359 -30.61 -18.58 1.04
C GLU A 359 -30.15 -18.11 2.42
N ILE A 360 -28.90 -18.41 2.82
CA ILE A 360 -28.30 -17.93 4.07
C ILE A 360 -28.28 -16.39 4.17
N VAL A 361 -27.89 -15.69 3.10
CA VAL A 361 -27.82 -14.22 3.10
C VAL A 361 -29.20 -13.59 3.26
N LEU A 362 -30.21 -14.11 2.55
CA LEU A 362 -31.60 -13.65 2.68
C LEU A 362 -32.14 -13.91 4.09
N ASP A 363 -31.93 -15.12 4.62
CA ASP A 363 -32.39 -15.56 5.94
C ASP A 363 -31.72 -14.79 7.10
N ILE A 364 -30.47 -14.31 6.90
CA ILE A 364 -29.81 -13.36 7.82
C ILE A 364 -30.40 -11.95 7.69
N ILE A 365 -30.66 -11.45 6.48
CA ILE A 365 -31.23 -10.11 6.28
C ILE A 365 -32.65 -10.02 6.83
N ASP A 366 -33.49 -11.05 6.62
CA ASP A 366 -34.86 -11.11 7.14
C ASP A 366 -34.90 -11.13 8.69
N ARG A 367 -33.89 -11.70 9.34
CA ARG A 367 -33.70 -11.64 10.81
C ARG A 367 -33.06 -10.34 11.30
N CYS A 368 -32.14 -9.77 10.51
CA CYS A 368 -31.26 -8.67 10.91
C CYS A 368 -31.10 -7.66 9.75
N PRO A 369 -32.12 -6.83 9.46
CA PRO A 369 -32.10 -5.92 8.31
C PRO A 369 -30.97 -4.89 8.33
N GLU A 370 -30.40 -4.63 9.53
CA GLU A 370 -29.20 -3.80 9.71
C GLU A 370 -27.98 -4.28 8.91
N PHE A 371 -27.93 -5.55 8.47
CA PHE A 371 -26.88 -6.08 7.60
C PHE A 371 -27.14 -5.94 6.08
N GLU A 372 -28.33 -5.52 5.61
CA GLU A 372 -28.59 -5.38 4.16
C GLU A 372 -27.59 -4.40 3.50
N GLU A 373 -27.23 -3.31 4.19
CA GLU A 373 -26.22 -2.37 3.70
C GLU A 373 -24.81 -3.00 3.65
N LEU A 374 -24.42 -3.80 4.66
CA LEU A 374 -23.13 -4.49 4.69
C LEU A 374 -23.00 -5.51 3.54
N TYR A 375 -24.04 -6.29 3.26
CA TYR A 375 -24.04 -7.24 2.14
C TYR A 375 -23.94 -6.54 0.78
N ASN A 376 -24.66 -5.42 0.59
CA ASN A 376 -24.61 -4.63 -0.64
C ASN A 376 -23.26 -3.91 -0.85
N ASP A 377 -22.66 -3.37 0.22
CA ASP A 377 -21.31 -2.81 0.19
C ASP A 377 -20.27 -3.90 -0.12
N TYR A 378 -20.36 -5.06 0.56
CA TYR A 378 -19.48 -6.20 0.35
C TYR A 378 -19.52 -6.72 -1.09
N GLN A 379 -20.70 -6.93 -1.67
CA GLN A 379 -20.81 -7.47 -3.03
C GLN A 379 -20.06 -6.60 -4.06
N GLN A 380 -20.20 -5.28 -3.95
CA GLN A 380 -19.53 -4.33 -4.84
C GLN A 380 -18.01 -4.29 -4.64
N VAL A 381 -17.55 -4.34 -3.39
CA VAL A 381 -16.11 -4.32 -3.04
C VAL A 381 -15.43 -5.64 -3.40
N MET A 382 -16.09 -6.78 -3.17
CA MET A 382 -15.64 -8.12 -3.57
C MET A 382 -15.50 -8.24 -5.08
N ASP A 383 -16.55 -7.90 -5.85
CA ASP A 383 -16.50 -8.05 -7.31
C ASP A 383 -15.40 -7.15 -7.90
N MET A 384 -15.24 -5.90 -7.43
CA MET A 384 -14.15 -5.02 -7.87
C MET A 384 -12.76 -5.55 -7.53
N TYR A 385 -12.54 -6.01 -6.30
CA TYR A 385 -11.26 -6.63 -5.90
C TYR A 385 -10.92 -7.82 -6.80
N SER A 386 -11.91 -8.71 -6.99
CA SER A 386 -11.70 -9.99 -7.66
C SER A 386 -11.58 -9.86 -9.18
N LEU A 387 -12.37 -8.98 -9.80
CA LEU A 387 -12.24 -8.65 -11.22
C LEU A 387 -10.87 -8.05 -11.53
N ASN A 388 -10.39 -7.12 -10.69
CA ASN A 388 -9.06 -6.51 -10.87
C ASN A 388 -7.95 -7.56 -10.74
N LYS A 389 -8.01 -8.42 -9.71
CA LYS A 389 -7.09 -9.56 -9.53
C LYS A 389 -7.10 -10.52 -10.73
N LEU A 390 -8.27 -10.86 -11.27
CA LEU A 390 -8.38 -11.70 -12.47
C LEU A 390 -7.80 -11.01 -13.71
N GLY A 391 -7.97 -9.70 -13.87
CA GLY A 391 -7.39 -8.92 -14.96
C GLY A 391 -5.88 -9.13 -15.09
N ASN A 392 -5.13 -8.92 -14.01
CA ASN A 392 -3.67 -9.16 -13.96
C ASN A 392 -3.31 -10.59 -14.36
N TYR A 393 -3.98 -11.60 -13.80
CA TYR A 393 -3.73 -13.00 -14.15
C TYR A 393 -4.09 -13.34 -15.60
N ILE A 394 -5.08 -12.67 -16.20
CA ILE A 394 -5.44 -12.83 -17.60
C ILE A 394 -4.38 -12.21 -18.51
N GLU A 395 -3.81 -11.05 -18.17
CA GLU A 395 -2.67 -10.45 -18.88
C GLU A 395 -1.43 -11.35 -18.79
N LEU A 396 -1.18 -11.94 -17.61
CA LEU A 396 -0.09 -12.90 -17.39
C LEU A 396 -0.24 -14.16 -18.25
N ALA A 397 -1.41 -14.80 -18.26
CA ALA A 397 -1.70 -15.91 -19.17
C ALA A 397 -1.62 -15.49 -20.64
N SER A 398 -1.97 -14.24 -20.96
CA SER A 398 -2.01 -13.73 -22.33
C SER A 398 -0.65 -13.50 -22.95
N SER A 399 0.36 -13.24 -22.12
CA SER A 399 1.75 -12.98 -22.52
C SER A 399 2.67 -14.21 -22.38
N ALA A 400 2.18 -15.33 -21.85
CA ALA A 400 2.93 -16.60 -21.74
C ALA A 400 2.98 -17.35 -23.09
N ASP A 401 4.07 -18.07 -23.38
CA ASP A 401 4.06 -19.00 -24.53
C ASP A 401 3.38 -20.32 -24.13
N SER A 402 2.18 -20.52 -24.65
CA SER A 402 1.39 -21.75 -24.51
C SER A 402 2.08 -23.06 -24.96
N LYS A 403 3.18 -22.98 -25.72
CA LYS A 403 3.97 -24.13 -26.18
C LYS A 403 5.07 -24.54 -25.19
N GLU A 404 5.58 -23.59 -24.40
CA GLU A 404 6.62 -23.87 -23.41
C GLU A 404 6.01 -24.38 -22.10
N ARG A 405 6.73 -25.27 -21.41
CA ARG A 405 6.25 -25.87 -20.15
C ARG A 405 5.97 -24.83 -19.06
N GLU A 406 6.80 -23.78 -18.96
CA GLU A 406 6.57 -22.66 -18.04
C GLU A 406 5.28 -21.90 -18.38
N GLY A 407 5.02 -21.60 -19.66
CA GLY A 407 3.78 -20.94 -20.07
C GLY A 407 2.52 -21.82 -19.92
N GLN A 408 2.64 -23.14 -20.10
CA GLN A 408 1.59 -24.11 -19.77
C GLN A 408 1.28 -24.13 -18.27
N LEU A 409 2.30 -24.05 -17.40
CA LEU A 409 2.13 -23.93 -15.95
C LEU A 409 1.47 -22.58 -15.57
N VAL A 410 1.85 -21.46 -16.19
CA VAL A 410 1.15 -20.16 -16.03
C VAL A 410 -0.32 -20.27 -16.41
N ILE A 411 -0.66 -20.81 -17.59
CA ILE A 411 -2.05 -20.98 -18.01
C ILE A 411 -2.81 -21.92 -17.03
N THR A 412 -2.15 -22.95 -16.50
CA THR A 412 -2.72 -23.88 -15.50
C THR A 412 -2.97 -23.19 -14.15
N ARG A 413 -2.07 -22.29 -13.70
CA ARG A 413 -2.26 -21.43 -12.52
C ARG A 413 -3.46 -20.50 -12.70
N VAL A 414 -3.59 -19.88 -13.87
CA VAL A 414 -4.69 -18.95 -14.17
C VAL A 414 -6.04 -19.68 -14.29
N LEU A 415 -6.10 -20.86 -14.90
CA LEU A 415 -7.30 -21.73 -14.85
C LEU A 415 -7.69 -22.08 -13.40
N GLN A 416 -6.72 -22.38 -12.53
CA GLN A 416 -6.97 -22.69 -11.13
C GLN A 416 -7.55 -21.49 -10.38
N ILE A 417 -6.99 -20.30 -10.58
CA ILE A 417 -7.43 -19.06 -9.95
C ILE A 417 -8.83 -18.67 -10.47
N MET A 418 -9.09 -18.74 -11.77
CA MET A 418 -10.43 -18.51 -12.33
C MET A 418 -11.46 -19.48 -11.73
N GLY A 419 -11.12 -20.77 -11.64
CA GLY A 419 -11.99 -21.78 -11.02
C GLY A 419 -12.28 -21.48 -9.54
N GLU A 420 -11.30 -21.00 -8.78
CA GLU A 420 -11.50 -20.57 -7.40
C GLU A 420 -12.36 -19.30 -7.32
N TYR A 421 -12.02 -18.27 -8.10
CA TYR A 421 -12.67 -16.96 -8.07
C TYR A 421 -14.13 -17.00 -8.53
N PHE A 422 -14.50 -17.99 -9.34
CA PHE A 422 -15.87 -18.20 -9.75
C PHE A 422 -16.73 -18.88 -8.65
N LYS A 423 -16.18 -19.19 -7.47
CA LYS A 423 -16.94 -19.69 -6.32
C LYS A 423 -17.67 -18.56 -5.58
N ASN A 424 -18.98 -18.73 -5.42
CA ASN A 424 -19.79 -18.04 -4.43
C ASN A 424 -20.08 -19.01 -3.26
N SER A 425 -19.02 -19.46 -2.59
CA SER A 425 -19.11 -20.45 -1.49
C SER A 425 -19.39 -19.79 -0.13
N ILE A 426 -19.84 -20.56 0.87
CA ILE A 426 -20.14 -20.02 2.21
C ILE A 426 -18.87 -19.48 2.90
N GLU A 427 -17.74 -20.18 2.80
CA GLU A 427 -16.48 -19.87 3.51
C GLU A 427 -15.50 -18.98 2.72
N SER A 428 -15.75 -18.80 1.42
CA SER A 428 -14.89 -18.06 0.51
C SER A 428 -15.73 -17.67 -0.71
N PRO A 429 -16.54 -16.61 -0.61
CA PRO A 429 -17.14 -15.96 -1.77
C PRO A 429 -16.04 -15.10 -2.42
N LYS A 430 -15.91 -15.19 -3.74
CA LYS A 430 -14.91 -14.42 -4.50
C LYS A 430 -15.51 -13.55 -5.58
N LEU A 431 -16.59 -14.01 -6.20
CA LEU A 431 -17.46 -13.21 -7.05
C LEU A 431 -18.91 -13.46 -6.63
N SER A 432 -19.73 -12.45 -6.84
CA SER A 432 -21.19 -12.56 -6.75
C SER A 432 -21.72 -13.64 -7.70
N GLY A 433 -22.87 -14.22 -7.34
CA GLY A 433 -23.57 -15.19 -8.17
C GLY A 433 -23.84 -14.70 -9.61
N PRO A 434 -24.20 -13.41 -9.82
CA PRO A 434 -24.26 -12.83 -11.16
C PRO A 434 -22.94 -12.78 -11.90
N THR A 435 -21.91 -12.14 -11.33
CA THR A 435 -20.63 -11.92 -12.02
C THR A 435 -19.92 -13.22 -12.37
N SER A 436 -19.93 -14.22 -11.47
CA SER A 436 -19.39 -15.55 -11.76
C SER A 436 -20.08 -16.24 -12.94
N GLU A 437 -21.42 -16.27 -12.94
CA GLU A 437 -22.18 -16.94 -14.01
C GLU A 437 -22.10 -16.19 -15.34
N TYR A 438 -22.07 -14.86 -15.36
CA TYR A 438 -21.88 -14.07 -16.59
C TYR A 438 -20.55 -14.40 -17.30
N LEU A 439 -19.45 -14.50 -16.52
CA LEU A 439 -18.14 -14.87 -17.05
C LEU A 439 -18.09 -16.35 -17.50
N LEU A 440 -18.75 -17.26 -16.79
CA LEU A 440 -18.87 -18.67 -17.18
C LEU A 440 -19.69 -18.85 -18.47
N LEU A 441 -20.83 -18.17 -18.60
CA LEU A 441 -21.66 -18.21 -19.80
C LEU A 441 -20.96 -17.61 -21.02
N SER A 442 -20.06 -16.64 -20.81
CA SER A 442 -19.24 -16.05 -21.87
C SER A 442 -18.12 -16.96 -22.38
N LEU A 443 -17.86 -18.11 -21.74
CA LEU A 443 -16.90 -19.11 -22.21
C LEU A 443 -17.53 -20.21 -23.07
N PRO A 444 -16.79 -20.74 -24.08
CA PRO A 444 -17.20 -21.92 -24.84
C PRO A 444 -17.38 -23.17 -23.98
N LYS A 445 -18.29 -24.06 -24.41
CA LYS A 445 -18.75 -25.29 -23.71
C LYS A 445 -17.63 -26.10 -23.05
N GLN A 446 -16.51 -26.32 -23.74
CA GLN A 446 -15.37 -27.09 -23.22
C GLN A 446 -14.58 -26.35 -22.13
N THR A 447 -14.24 -25.07 -22.35
CA THR A 447 -13.54 -24.25 -21.34
C THR A 447 -14.44 -23.99 -20.12
N ARG A 448 -15.74 -23.78 -20.33
CA ARG A 448 -16.75 -23.70 -19.27
C ARG A 448 -16.75 -24.98 -18.42
N LYS A 449 -16.85 -26.16 -19.04
CA LYS A 449 -16.81 -27.47 -18.34
C LYS A 449 -15.55 -27.65 -17.48
N ILE A 450 -14.39 -27.20 -17.97
CA ILE A 450 -13.12 -27.24 -17.21
C ILE A 450 -13.18 -26.34 -15.99
N LEU A 451 -13.58 -25.06 -16.14
CA LEU A 451 -13.68 -24.15 -15.01
C LEU A 451 -14.78 -24.55 -14.02
N THR A 452 -15.93 -25.05 -14.47
CA THR A 452 -16.96 -25.64 -13.59
C THR A 452 -16.39 -26.82 -12.79
N GLY A 453 -15.56 -27.69 -13.40
CA GLY A 453 -14.88 -28.77 -12.67
C GLY A 453 -13.92 -28.30 -11.57
N LEU A 454 -13.18 -27.20 -11.83
CA LEU A 454 -12.27 -26.58 -10.86
C LEU A 454 -13.02 -25.79 -9.78
N ARG A 455 -14.09 -25.08 -10.15
CA ARG A 455 -15.01 -24.37 -9.24
C ARG A 455 -15.71 -25.32 -8.30
N ASP A 456 -16.26 -26.42 -8.83
CA ASP A 456 -17.06 -27.38 -8.08
C ASP A 456 -16.16 -28.51 -7.49
N SER A 457 -14.87 -28.20 -7.29
CA SER A 457 -13.90 -29.08 -6.62
C SER A 457 -13.96 -28.95 -5.09
N LEU A 458 -14.58 -29.95 -4.45
CA LEU A 458 -14.80 -30.04 -3.01
C LEU A 458 -13.53 -30.34 -2.18
N SER A 459 -12.35 -30.46 -2.80
CA SER A 459 -11.07 -30.65 -2.11
C SER A 459 -9.88 -30.28 -2.99
N HIS A 460 -8.72 -30.02 -2.37
CA HIS A 460 -7.47 -29.77 -3.09
C HIS A 460 -7.04 -31.00 -3.91
N ALA A 461 -7.17 -32.22 -3.38
CA ALA A 461 -7.01 -33.47 -4.15
C ALA A 461 -7.82 -33.49 -5.45
N LYS A 462 -9.10 -33.07 -5.41
CA LYS A 462 -9.96 -33.06 -6.61
C LYS A 462 -9.47 -32.03 -7.63
N SER A 463 -9.17 -30.81 -7.18
CA SER A 463 -8.59 -29.76 -8.04
C SER A 463 -7.26 -30.18 -8.65
N LEU A 464 -6.36 -30.78 -7.86
CA LEU A 464 -5.08 -31.31 -8.31
C LEU A 464 -5.25 -32.43 -9.34
N SER A 465 -6.18 -33.37 -9.14
CA SER A 465 -6.46 -34.39 -10.15
C SER A 465 -6.90 -33.72 -11.43
N THR A 466 -7.90 -32.84 -11.41
CA THR A 466 -8.38 -32.14 -12.62
C THR A 466 -7.27 -31.40 -13.36
N ARG A 467 -6.34 -30.75 -12.66
CA ARG A 467 -5.19 -30.08 -13.30
C ARG A 467 -4.14 -31.07 -13.82
N THR A 468 -3.88 -32.16 -13.11
CA THR A 468 -3.01 -33.23 -13.62
C THR A 468 -3.62 -33.93 -14.84
N ASP A 469 -4.93 -34.16 -14.82
CA ASP A 469 -5.69 -34.77 -15.91
C ASP A 469 -5.69 -33.85 -17.15
N ILE A 470 -5.64 -32.53 -16.97
CA ILE A 470 -5.36 -31.55 -18.04
C ILE A 470 -3.91 -31.68 -18.54
N GLU A 471 -2.92 -31.59 -17.64
CA GLU A 471 -1.48 -31.68 -18.00
C GLU A 471 -1.12 -32.99 -18.74
N GLN A 472 -1.84 -34.09 -18.47
CA GLN A 472 -1.58 -35.41 -19.05
C GLN A 472 -2.35 -35.71 -20.34
N ASN A 473 -3.44 -34.98 -20.64
CA ASN A 473 -4.31 -35.25 -21.80
C ASN A 473 -4.49 -34.03 -22.74
N ALA A 474 -3.75 -32.94 -22.51
CA ALA A 474 -3.73 -31.80 -23.42
C ALA A 474 -3.03 -32.15 -24.74
N ASP A 475 -3.69 -31.84 -25.86
CA ASP A 475 -3.05 -31.81 -27.18
C ASP A 475 -2.28 -30.49 -27.42
N ALA A 476 -1.61 -30.40 -28.57
CA ALA A 476 -0.79 -29.23 -28.93
C ALA A 476 -1.57 -27.92 -29.14
N ASN A 477 -2.90 -27.97 -29.32
CA ASN A 477 -3.77 -26.82 -29.52
C ASN A 477 -4.54 -26.43 -28.24
N PHE A 478 -4.67 -27.35 -27.28
CA PHE A 478 -5.40 -27.15 -26.02
C PHE A 478 -4.98 -25.86 -25.29
N TYR A 479 -3.69 -25.67 -25.01
CA TYR A 479 -3.20 -24.50 -24.30
C TYR A 479 -3.36 -23.18 -25.10
N PRO A 480 -3.04 -23.13 -26.42
CA PRO A 480 -3.41 -22.02 -27.29
C PRO A 480 -4.91 -21.63 -27.28
N ASP A 481 -5.83 -22.60 -27.41
CA ASP A 481 -7.27 -22.33 -27.44
C ASP A 481 -7.83 -21.91 -26.07
N ILE A 482 -7.31 -22.47 -24.98
CA ILE A 482 -7.57 -21.99 -23.63
C ILE A 482 -7.11 -20.53 -23.48
N GLN A 483 -5.88 -20.20 -23.88
CA GLN A 483 -5.37 -18.83 -23.79
C GLN A 483 -6.23 -17.85 -24.61
N LYS A 484 -6.66 -18.26 -25.81
CA LYS A 484 -7.57 -17.48 -26.68
C LYS A 484 -8.95 -17.24 -26.04
N ASN A 485 -9.47 -18.19 -25.26
CA ASN A 485 -10.73 -18.02 -24.53
C ASN A 485 -10.56 -17.19 -23.25
N ILE A 486 -9.43 -17.32 -22.55
CA ILE A 486 -9.06 -16.46 -21.40
C ILE A 486 -8.92 -15.00 -21.86
N LYS A 487 -8.29 -14.74 -23.01
CA LYS A 487 -8.20 -13.41 -23.65
C LYS A 487 -9.55 -12.73 -23.86
N LYS A 488 -10.60 -13.48 -24.26
CA LYS A 488 -11.96 -12.93 -24.41
C LYS A 488 -12.59 -12.50 -23.08
N ILE A 489 -12.32 -13.24 -22.00
CA ILE A 489 -12.80 -12.91 -20.66
C ILE A 489 -12.10 -11.66 -20.11
N GLY A 490 -10.84 -11.42 -20.46
CA GLY A 490 -10.14 -10.18 -20.12
C GLY A 490 -10.84 -8.91 -20.64
N ILE A 491 -11.43 -8.96 -21.82
CA ILE A 491 -12.22 -7.84 -22.39
C ILE A 491 -13.42 -7.55 -21.49
N ILE A 492 -14.26 -8.56 -21.24
CA ILE A 492 -15.48 -8.43 -20.42
C ILE A 492 -15.16 -7.96 -18.99
N ILE A 493 -14.05 -8.43 -18.41
CA ILE A 493 -13.59 -7.98 -17.09
C ILE A 493 -13.16 -6.50 -17.12
N ASN A 494 -12.47 -6.05 -18.16
CA ASN A 494 -12.12 -4.64 -18.33
C ASN A 494 -13.37 -3.76 -18.47
N ASP A 495 -14.39 -4.23 -19.21
CA ASP A 495 -15.65 -3.51 -19.40
C ASP A 495 -16.40 -3.34 -18.05
N LEU A 496 -16.51 -4.42 -17.25
CA LEU A 496 -17.10 -4.39 -15.90
C LEU A 496 -16.32 -3.47 -14.94
N LEU A 497 -14.98 -3.48 -15.00
CA LEU A 497 -14.13 -2.58 -14.21
C LEU A 497 -14.31 -1.11 -14.62
N CYS A 498 -14.47 -0.83 -15.92
CA CYS A 498 -14.71 0.53 -16.43
C CYS A 498 -16.08 1.07 -15.99
N ASN A 499 -17.14 0.26 -16.09
CA ASN A 499 -18.49 0.65 -15.66
C ASN A 499 -18.53 1.01 -14.16
N ASN A 500 -17.84 0.22 -13.33
CA ASN A 500 -17.70 0.51 -11.90
C ASN A 500 -16.85 1.77 -11.62
N LYS A 501 -15.78 2.05 -12.38
CA LYS A 501 -15.03 3.32 -12.28
C LYS A 501 -15.93 4.53 -12.65
N ILE A 502 -16.76 4.42 -13.69
CA ILE A 502 -17.74 5.47 -14.07
C ILE A 502 -18.80 5.67 -12.98
N LYS A 503 -19.25 4.59 -12.30
CA LYS A 503 -20.11 4.68 -11.12
C LYS A 503 -19.45 5.46 -9.97
N THR A 504 -18.18 5.22 -9.66
CA THR A 504 -17.43 6.01 -8.65
C THR A 504 -17.30 7.48 -9.03
N ILE A 505 -16.99 7.79 -10.30
CA ILE A 505 -16.90 9.18 -10.79
C ILE A 505 -18.24 9.91 -10.58
N ARG A 506 -19.36 9.31 -10.99
CA ARG A 506 -20.71 9.88 -10.76
C ARG A 506 -21.00 10.13 -9.28
N ILE A 507 -20.66 9.19 -8.39
CA ILE A 507 -20.84 9.34 -6.94
C ILE A 507 -20.08 10.56 -6.39
N TYR A 508 -18.84 10.79 -6.80
CA TYR A 508 -18.05 11.93 -6.29
C TYR A 508 -18.36 13.26 -6.97
N LEU A 509 -18.75 13.29 -8.24
CA LEU A 509 -19.26 14.51 -8.87
C LEU A 509 -20.57 14.96 -8.20
N ASN A 510 -21.48 14.03 -7.88
CA ASN A 510 -22.69 14.35 -7.10
C ASN A 510 -22.31 14.96 -5.74
N LYS A 511 -21.34 14.38 -5.00
CA LYS A 511 -20.81 14.96 -3.74
C LYS A 511 -20.23 16.37 -3.91
N ILE A 512 -19.66 16.72 -5.06
CA ILE A 512 -19.21 18.10 -5.35
C ILE A 512 -20.42 19.02 -5.56
N VAL A 513 -21.39 18.63 -6.39
CA VAL A 513 -22.60 19.41 -6.68
C VAL A 513 -23.42 19.66 -5.40
N ASP A 514 -23.68 18.61 -4.63
CA ASP A 514 -24.50 18.62 -3.41
C ASP A 514 -23.75 19.18 -2.19
N GLY A 515 -22.42 19.23 -2.22
CA GLY A 515 -21.56 19.58 -1.09
C GLY A 515 -21.85 20.96 -0.52
N LYS A 516 -22.09 21.05 0.80
CA LYS A 516 -22.55 22.27 1.48
C LYS A 516 -21.41 23.08 2.09
N SER A 517 -20.28 22.44 2.37
CA SER A 517 -19.05 23.10 2.81
C SER A 517 -17.93 22.99 1.78
N LEU A 518 -17.00 23.93 1.85
CA LEU A 518 -15.75 23.93 1.08
C LEU A 518 -14.93 22.66 1.32
N GLU A 519 -15.02 22.06 2.51
CA GLU A 519 -14.25 20.86 2.88
C GLU A 519 -14.86 19.57 2.33
N GLU A 520 -16.20 19.47 2.25
CA GLU A 520 -16.88 18.38 1.51
C GLU A 520 -16.47 18.37 0.02
N VAL A 521 -16.46 19.55 -0.60
CA VAL A 521 -16.05 19.73 -2.01
C VAL A 521 -14.58 19.39 -2.20
N ARG A 522 -13.70 19.81 -1.28
CA ARG A 522 -12.26 19.48 -1.30
C ARG A 522 -11.99 17.99 -1.17
N GLU A 523 -12.63 17.29 -0.25
CA GLU A 523 -12.39 15.85 -0.06
C GLU A 523 -12.96 15.04 -1.24
N ALA A 524 -14.14 15.42 -1.75
CA ALA A 524 -14.69 14.81 -2.95
C ALA A 524 -13.78 15.02 -4.19
N PHE A 525 -13.22 16.22 -4.34
CA PHE A 525 -12.19 16.49 -5.36
C PHE A 525 -10.91 15.67 -5.14
N ARG A 526 -10.39 15.61 -3.90
CA ARG A 526 -9.13 14.91 -3.59
C ARG A 526 -9.19 13.44 -3.99
N VAL A 527 -10.35 12.81 -3.84
CA VAL A 527 -10.56 11.43 -4.32
C VAL A 527 -10.67 11.36 -5.85
N LEU A 528 -11.36 12.30 -6.51
CA LEU A 528 -11.46 12.34 -7.98
C LEU A 528 -10.10 12.55 -8.67
N ASN A 529 -9.27 13.48 -8.20
CA ASN A 529 -7.97 13.77 -8.81
C ASN A 529 -6.97 12.61 -8.68
N ASN A 530 -7.12 11.76 -7.67
CA ASN A 530 -6.29 10.56 -7.50
C ASN A 530 -6.65 9.44 -8.50
N LEU A 531 -7.79 9.53 -9.21
CA LEU A 531 -8.09 8.63 -10.33
C LEU A 531 -7.17 8.99 -11.51
N LYS A 532 -6.40 8.03 -12.03
CA LYS A 532 -5.72 8.19 -13.33
C LYS A 532 -6.72 8.13 -14.49
N LEU A 533 -7.52 9.18 -14.61
CA LEU A 533 -8.07 9.61 -15.89
C LEU A 533 -6.92 9.93 -16.86
N MET A 534 -7.20 9.94 -18.16
CA MET A 534 -6.23 10.13 -19.26
C MET A 534 -5.32 8.91 -19.55
N GLU A 535 -5.91 7.84 -20.09
CA GLU A 535 -5.56 7.28 -21.42
C GLU A 535 -6.36 5.99 -21.69
N ASN A 536 -6.26 4.99 -20.79
CA ASN A 536 -6.75 3.64 -21.08
C ASN A 536 -8.27 3.46 -20.97
N ILE A 537 -8.94 4.18 -20.07
CA ILE A 537 -10.39 4.03 -19.80
C ILE A 537 -11.24 4.14 -21.07
N PHE A 538 -10.85 4.99 -22.02
CA PHE A 538 -11.63 5.27 -23.22
C PHE A 538 -11.16 4.58 -24.49
N ARG A 539 -9.93 4.03 -24.55
CA ARG A 539 -9.48 3.23 -25.72
C ARG A 539 -10.23 1.90 -25.84
N THR A 540 -10.68 1.31 -24.72
CA THR A 540 -11.55 0.11 -24.70
C THR A 540 -13.01 0.43 -25.02
N PHE A 541 -13.48 1.65 -24.76
CA PHE A 541 -14.88 2.08 -24.94
C PHE A 541 -15.34 2.15 -26.43
N ASN A 542 -14.44 1.81 -27.36
CA ASN A 542 -14.73 1.61 -28.79
C ASN A 542 -15.68 0.44 -29.10
N GLN A 543 -16.06 -0.39 -28.11
CA GLN A 543 -17.26 -1.21 -28.19
C GLN A 543 -18.38 -0.49 -27.45
N THR A 544 -19.35 0.04 -28.19
CA THR A 544 -20.48 0.77 -27.58
C THR A 544 -21.29 -0.15 -26.67
N GLU A 545 -21.75 0.39 -25.53
CA GLU A 545 -22.64 -0.34 -24.61
C GLU A 545 -23.90 -0.87 -25.32
N GLN A 546 -24.36 -0.20 -26.37
CA GLN A 546 -25.46 -0.67 -27.22
C GLN A 546 -25.05 -1.91 -28.04
N GLY A 547 -23.86 -1.90 -28.66
CA GLY A 547 -23.40 -2.96 -29.57
C GLY A 547 -23.28 -4.36 -28.95
N ILE A 548 -22.94 -4.47 -27.65
CA ILE A 548 -22.93 -5.77 -26.95
C ILE A 548 -24.35 -6.32 -26.81
N LEU A 549 -25.32 -5.48 -26.42
CA LEU A 549 -26.71 -5.88 -26.24
C LEU A 549 -27.39 -6.18 -27.60
N GLU A 550 -27.14 -5.35 -28.61
CA GLU A 550 -27.57 -5.56 -30.00
C GLU A 550 -27.06 -6.91 -30.52
N LYS A 551 -25.76 -7.19 -30.38
CA LYS A 551 -25.14 -8.45 -30.81
C LYS A 551 -25.69 -9.67 -30.06
N LEU A 552 -25.92 -9.58 -28.75
CA LEU A 552 -26.51 -10.69 -28.00
C LEU A 552 -27.96 -10.96 -28.40
N MET A 553 -28.72 -9.91 -28.73
CA MET A 553 -30.06 -10.05 -29.31
C MET A 553 -30.02 -10.60 -30.73
N GLU A 554 -29.01 -10.30 -31.54
CA GLU A 554 -28.79 -10.90 -32.85
C GLU A 554 -28.41 -12.38 -32.75
N GLU A 555 -27.49 -12.74 -31.83
CA GLU A 555 -27.13 -14.13 -31.50
C GLU A 555 -28.38 -14.92 -31.03
N LEU A 556 -29.22 -14.33 -30.17
CA LEU A 556 -30.50 -14.90 -29.74
C LEU A 556 -31.48 -15.07 -30.92
N ASN A 557 -31.66 -14.03 -31.75
CA ASN A 557 -32.55 -14.05 -32.90
C ASN A 557 -32.15 -15.16 -33.90
N ASN A 558 -30.85 -15.28 -34.19
CA ASN A 558 -30.29 -16.30 -35.09
C ASN A 558 -30.34 -17.72 -34.52
N SER A 559 -30.38 -17.89 -33.18
CA SER A 559 -30.51 -19.21 -32.55
C SER A 559 -31.92 -19.83 -32.75
N VAL A 560 -32.97 -18.99 -32.85
CA VAL A 560 -34.36 -19.43 -33.04
C VAL A 560 -34.69 -19.49 -34.54
N LYS A 561 -34.38 -20.64 -35.17
CA LYS A 561 -34.47 -20.84 -36.63
C LYS A 561 -35.88 -20.78 -37.21
N GLU A 562 -36.87 -21.30 -36.48
CA GLU A 562 -38.29 -21.26 -36.84
C GLU A 562 -39.03 -20.52 -35.72
N LYS A 563 -39.71 -19.43 -36.04
CA LYS A 563 -40.47 -18.59 -35.10
C LYS A 563 -41.95 -18.63 -35.43
N THR A 564 -42.78 -18.52 -34.40
CA THR A 564 -44.22 -18.19 -34.52
C THR A 564 -44.40 -16.67 -34.51
N ASP A 565 -45.53 -16.18 -35.02
CA ASP A 565 -45.85 -14.74 -35.08
C ASP A 565 -45.71 -14.04 -33.71
N ILE A 566 -46.00 -14.76 -32.63
CA ILE A 566 -45.92 -14.27 -31.24
C ILE A 566 -44.45 -14.14 -30.79
N GLU A 567 -43.58 -15.07 -31.18
CA GLU A 567 -42.16 -15.03 -30.85
C GLU A 567 -41.42 -13.98 -31.68
N GLU A 568 -41.79 -13.83 -32.96
CA GLU A 568 -41.34 -12.73 -33.82
C GLU A 568 -41.75 -11.37 -33.24
N TRP A 569 -43.01 -11.24 -32.77
CA TRP A 569 -43.48 -10.03 -32.09
C TRP A 569 -42.68 -9.70 -30.83
N PHE A 570 -42.39 -10.67 -29.97
CA PHE A 570 -41.53 -10.44 -28.78
C PHE A 570 -40.12 -9.98 -29.17
N VAL A 571 -39.50 -10.58 -30.20
CA VAL A 571 -38.17 -10.17 -30.68
C VAL A 571 -38.21 -8.75 -31.27
N SER A 572 -39.22 -8.42 -32.07
CA SER A 572 -39.42 -7.07 -32.61
C SER A 572 -39.52 -6.04 -31.50
N GLN A 573 -40.38 -6.26 -30.50
CA GLN A 573 -40.58 -5.29 -29.41
C GLN A 573 -39.32 -5.07 -28.56
N ILE A 574 -38.48 -6.10 -28.35
CA ILE A 574 -37.17 -5.91 -27.70
C ILE A 574 -36.25 -5.06 -28.60
N HIS A 575 -36.23 -5.32 -29.91
CA HIS A 575 -35.44 -4.56 -30.88
C HIS A 575 -35.90 -3.09 -30.95
N ASP A 576 -37.21 -2.84 -30.91
CA ASP A 576 -37.81 -1.50 -30.90
C ASP A 576 -37.38 -0.69 -29.66
N ILE A 577 -37.38 -1.30 -28.47
CA ILE A 577 -36.92 -0.65 -27.22
C ILE A 577 -35.43 -0.30 -27.29
N ILE A 578 -34.59 -1.19 -27.85
CA ILE A 578 -33.15 -0.95 -28.01
C ILE A 578 -32.90 0.19 -29.02
N ASN A 579 -33.60 0.18 -30.15
CA ASN A 579 -33.53 1.23 -31.18
C ASN A 579 -34.07 2.59 -30.68
N PHE A 580 -35.09 2.60 -29.82
CA PHE A 580 -35.58 3.84 -29.20
C PHE A 580 -34.51 4.48 -28.29
N GLY A 581 -33.78 3.66 -27.53
CA GLY A 581 -32.60 4.12 -26.76
C GLY A 581 -31.48 4.69 -27.63
N LYS A 582 -31.39 4.25 -28.91
CA LYS A 582 -30.43 4.73 -29.92
C LYS A 582 -30.85 6.10 -30.51
N PHE A 583 -32.15 6.33 -30.68
CA PHE A 583 -32.68 7.60 -31.18
C PHE A 583 -32.55 8.77 -30.18
N LYS A 584 -32.50 8.49 -28.86
CA LYS A 584 -32.13 9.49 -27.85
C LYS A 584 -30.64 9.89 -27.88
N SER A 585 -29.79 9.22 -28.67
CA SER A 585 -28.34 9.27 -28.52
C SER A 585 -27.57 9.42 -29.84
N THR A 586 -27.89 10.45 -30.63
CA THR A 586 -27.16 10.76 -31.89
C THR A 586 -25.93 11.65 -31.71
N THR A 587 -25.61 12.08 -30.49
CA THR A 587 -24.47 12.95 -30.12
C THR A 587 -23.35 12.24 -29.33
N ILE A 588 -23.42 10.90 -29.16
CA ILE A 588 -22.58 10.11 -28.23
C ILE A 588 -21.10 10.50 -28.20
N GLU A 589 -20.36 10.44 -29.31
CA GLU A 589 -18.91 10.70 -29.30
C GLU A 589 -18.59 12.14 -28.86
N VAL A 590 -19.44 13.10 -29.24
CA VAL A 590 -19.31 14.51 -28.88
C VAL A 590 -19.60 14.72 -27.38
N ASP A 591 -20.66 14.09 -26.85
CA ASP A 591 -21.05 14.23 -25.45
C ASP A 591 -20.00 13.60 -24.51
N TYR A 592 -19.47 12.42 -24.83
CA TYR A 592 -18.38 11.82 -24.04
C TYR A 592 -17.07 12.59 -24.17
N PHE A 593 -16.75 13.15 -25.35
CA PHE A 593 -15.59 14.02 -25.51
C PHE A 593 -15.72 15.33 -24.73
N LEU A 594 -16.93 15.91 -24.69
CA LEU A 594 -17.27 17.07 -23.86
C LEU A 594 -17.22 16.73 -22.36
N GLY A 595 -17.66 15.54 -21.96
CA GLY A 595 -17.50 15.01 -20.61
C GLY A 595 -16.03 14.85 -20.21
N LEU A 596 -15.19 14.36 -21.12
CA LEU A 596 -13.73 14.25 -20.89
C LEU A 596 -13.07 15.63 -20.80
N PHE A 597 -13.44 16.56 -21.70
CA PHE A 597 -12.93 17.93 -21.69
C PHE A 597 -13.35 18.71 -20.44
N THR A 598 -14.60 18.56 -19.98
CA THR A 598 -15.09 19.19 -18.74
C THR A 598 -14.47 18.56 -17.50
N LEU A 599 -14.25 17.25 -17.44
CA LEU A 599 -13.50 16.61 -16.35
C LEU A 599 -12.03 17.06 -16.31
N TYR A 600 -11.38 17.21 -17.47
CA TYR A 600 -10.01 17.71 -17.56
C TYR A 600 -9.91 19.19 -17.17
N GLY A 601 -10.84 20.02 -17.64
CA GLY A 601 -10.98 21.43 -17.26
C GLY A 601 -11.25 21.62 -15.77
N LEU A 602 -12.17 20.82 -15.19
CA LEU A 602 -12.44 20.76 -13.75
C LEU A 602 -11.15 20.46 -12.97
N ASN A 603 -10.36 19.46 -13.40
CA ASN A 603 -9.11 19.15 -12.72
C ASN A 603 -8.06 20.27 -12.87
N LEU A 604 -7.94 20.88 -14.06
CA LEU A 604 -7.05 22.04 -14.26
C LEU A 604 -7.45 23.24 -13.39
N HIS A 605 -8.74 23.56 -13.26
CA HIS A 605 -9.20 24.63 -12.39
C HIS A 605 -8.87 24.36 -10.92
N ILE A 606 -9.06 23.13 -10.43
CA ILE A 606 -8.86 22.84 -9.00
C ILE A 606 -7.37 22.61 -8.65
N THR A 607 -6.54 22.19 -9.61
CA THR A 607 -5.08 22.02 -9.38
C THR A 607 -4.29 23.32 -9.46
N ASN A 608 -4.73 24.32 -10.23
CA ASN A 608 -4.01 25.57 -10.42
C ASN A 608 -4.48 26.73 -9.51
N TYR A 609 -5.73 26.68 -9.01
CA TYR A 609 -6.31 27.71 -8.16
C TYR A 609 -6.54 27.19 -6.74
N ASN A 610 -6.30 28.03 -5.73
CA ASN A 610 -6.65 27.68 -4.34
C ASN A 610 -8.17 27.60 -4.21
N LEU A 611 -8.69 26.43 -3.87
CA LEU A 611 -10.11 26.19 -3.59
C LEU A 611 -10.59 27.09 -2.43
N ASP A 612 -11.26 28.19 -2.79
CA ASP A 612 -11.88 29.19 -1.92
C ASP A 612 -13.40 29.26 -2.18
N ILE A 613 -14.12 30.09 -1.41
CA ILE A 613 -15.58 30.20 -1.48
C ILE A 613 -16.05 30.72 -2.85
N ASN A 614 -15.30 31.64 -3.47
CA ASN A 614 -15.69 32.30 -4.72
C ASN A 614 -15.67 31.34 -5.93
N ASN A 615 -14.83 30.31 -5.89
CA ASN A 615 -14.67 29.35 -6.98
C ASN A 615 -15.56 28.09 -6.85
N ILE A 616 -16.26 27.89 -5.73
CA ILE A 616 -17.10 26.69 -5.50
C ILE A 616 -18.16 26.53 -6.58
N ASP A 617 -18.88 27.60 -6.93
CA ASP A 617 -20.03 27.48 -7.84
C ASP A 617 -19.63 27.18 -9.29
N ILE A 618 -18.45 27.65 -9.72
CA ILE A 618 -17.86 27.27 -11.02
C ILE A 618 -17.49 25.78 -11.02
N ILE A 619 -16.88 25.30 -9.94
CA ILE A 619 -16.50 23.90 -9.73
C ILE A 619 -17.74 22.99 -9.71
N LYS A 620 -18.84 23.43 -9.06
CA LYS A 620 -20.14 22.74 -9.08
C LYS A 620 -20.77 22.72 -10.46
N LEU A 621 -20.75 23.83 -11.19
CA LEU A 621 -21.28 23.91 -12.55
C LEU A 621 -20.53 22.95 -13.49
N MET A 622 -19.19 22.95 -13.44
CA MET A 622 -18.36 22.02 -14.21
C MET A 622 -18.61 20.55 -13.82
N ALA A 623 -18.76 20.25 -12.53
CA ALA A 623 -19.11 18.90 -12.08
C ALA A 623 -20.52 18.46 -12.54
N LYS A 624 -21.48 19.38 -12.60
CA LYS A 624 -22.83 19.13 -13.15
C LYS A 624 -22.80 18.87 -14.66
N CYS A 625 -22.08 19.66 -15.44
CA CYS A 625 -21.90 19.42 -16.87
C CYS A 625 -21.21 18.06 -17.13
N ALA A 626 -20.21 17.71 -16.32
CA ALA A 626 -19.55 16.41 -16.40
C ALA A 626 -20.50 15.25 -16.06
N LEU A 627 -21.39 15.40 -15.07
CA LEU A 627 -22.43 14.42 -14.73
C LEU A 627 -23.44 14.20 -15.85
N GLU A 628 -23.94 15.28 -16.44
CA GLU A 628 -24.90 15.25 -17.56
C GLU A 628 -24.28 14.50 -18.77
N SER A 629 -22.98 14.73 -19.03
CA SER A 629 -22.22 14.07 -20.11
C SER A 629 -21.94 12.58 -19.88
N ILE A 630 -22.08 12.04 -18.66
CA ILE A 630 -21.80 10.63 -18.32
C ILE A 630 -23.02 9.89 -17.74
N ALA A 631 -24.22 10.42 -17.97
CA ALA A 631 -25.47 9.83 -17.51
C ALA A 631 -25.78 8.47 -18.18
N PRO A 632 -26.47 7.53 -17.48
CA PRO A 632 -26.85 6.24 -18.07
C PRO A 632 -27.90 6.41 -19.19
N LYS A 633 -27.64 5.79 -20.34
CA LYS A 633 -28.38 6.02 -21.60
C LYS A 633 -29.81 5.47 -21.65
N PHE A 634 -30.10 4.45 -20.85
CA PHE A 634 -31.42 3.82 -20.79
C PHE A 634 -32.11 4.19 -19.48
N GLU A 635 -33.41 4.45 -19.54
CA GLU A 635 -34.25 4.52 -18.36
C GLU A 635 -34.42 3.12 -17.76
N ASN A 636 -34.28 3.00 -16.44
CA ASN A 636 -34.36 1.72 -15.73
C ASN A 636 -35.69 0.97 -15.99
N GLN A 637 -36.76 1.67 -16.40
CA GLN A 637 -38.03 1.04 -16.77
C GLN A 637 -37.95 0.27 -18.10
N SER A 638 -37.33 0.84 -19.14
CA SER A 638 -37.18 0.20 -20.46
C SER A 638 -36.34 -1.08 -20.38
N LEU A 639 -35.29 -1.07 -19.56
CA LEU A 639 -34.47 -2.26 -19.32
C LEU A 639 -35.24 -3.36 -18.57
N LYS A 640 -36.13 -3.00 -17.64
CA LYS A 640 -37.03 -3.95 -16.94
C LYS A 640 -38.08 -4.53 -17.89
N GLU A 641 -38.51 -3.78 -18.90
CA GLU A 641 -39.43 -4.24 -19.93
C GLU A 641 -38.79 -5.29 -20.85
N ILE A 642 -37.54 -5.09 -21.28
CA ILE A 642 -36.76 -6.09 -22.04
C ILE A 642 -36.71 -7.43 -21.28
N ILE A 643 -36.42 -7.42 -19.97
CA ILE A 643 -36.42 -8.64 -19.15
C ILE A 643 -37.82 -9.30 -19.17
N SER A 644 -38.91 -8.54 -19.07
CA SER A 644 -40.27 -9.09 -19.13
C SER A 644 -40.64 -9.67 -20.50
N LEU A 645 -40.09 -9.14 -21.60
CA LEU A 645 -40.29 -9.69 -22.94
C LEU A 645 -39.47 -10.98 -23.14
N LEU A 646 -38.23 -11.02 -22.65
CA LEU A 646 -37.39 -12.23 -22.65
C LEU A 646 -38.01 -13.37 -21.83
N GLU A 647 -38.61 -13.07 -20.67
CA GLU A 647 -39.39 -14.04 -19.89
C GLU A 647 -40.52 -14.66 -20.71
N LYS A 648 -41.28 -13.85 -21.47
CA LYS A 648 -42.39 -14.35 -22.29
C LYS A 648 -41.90 -15.17 -23.48
N LEU A 649 -40.84 -14.71 -24.16
CA LEU A 649 -40.20 -15.43 -25.26
C LEU A 649 -39.68 -16.81 -24.85
N HIS A 650 -39.00 -16.93 -23.69
CA HIS A 650 -38.59 -18.23 -23.15
C HIS A 650 -39.78 -19.15 -22.90
N ASN A 651 -40.86 -18.64 -22.29
CA ASN A 651 -42.04 -19.47 -22.00
C ASN A 651 -42.62 -20.08 -23.28
N CYS A 652 -42.71 -19.33 -24.39
CA CYS A 652 -43.13 -19.86 -25.69
C CYS A 652 -42.18 -20.96 -26.22
N LEU A 653 -40.87 -20.68 -26.26
CA LEU A 653 -39.87 -21.62 -26.78
C LEU A 653 -39.81 -22.92 -25.95
N SER A 654 -39.98 -22.81 -24.62
CA SER A 654 -39.96 -23.94 -23.67
C SER A 654 -41.09 -24.96 -23.87
N LEU A 655 -42.15 -24.61 -24.62
CA LEU A 655 -43.28 -25.49 -24.91
C LEU A 655 -43.07 -26.36 -26.15
N ARG A 656 -42.07 -26.06 -26.99
CA ARG A 656 -41.88 -26.70 -28.32
C ARG A 656 -40.47 -27.17 -28.64
N MET A 657 -39.43 -26.61 -28.00
CA MET A 657 -38.04 -26.94 -28.31
C MET A 657 -37.51 -28.14 -27.51
N GLN A 658 -36.53 -28.86 -28.08
CA GLN A 658 -35.87 -29.97 -27.38
C GLN A 658 -35.00 -29.46 -26.23
N PRO A 659 -34.73 -30.29 -25.20
CA PRO A 659 -34.06 -29.83 -23.99
C PRO A 659 -32.68 -29.20 -24.21
N ASP A 660 -31.89 -29.72 -25.15
CA ASP A 660 -30.53 -29.26 -25.45
C ASP A 660 -30.49 -27.98 -26.29
N ASP A 661 -31.38 -27.82 -27.29
CA ASP A 661 -31.48 -26.58 -28.06
C ASP A 661 -31.96 -25.43 -27.16
N LEU A 662 -32.91 -25.71 -26.27
CA LEU A 662 -33.40 -24.75 -25.27
C LEU A 662 -32.29 -24.31 -24.30
N ASN A 663 -31.34 -25.18 -23.95
CA ASN A 663 -30.23 -24.83 -23.07
C ASN A 663 -29.33 -23.73 -23.67
N GLU A 664 -29.14 -23.69 -25.00
CA GLU A 664 -28.29 -22.68 -25.64
C GLU A 664 -29.02 -21.31 -25.74
N ILE A 665 -30.34 -21.32 -25.94
CA ILE A 665 -31.20 -20.13 -25.83
C ILE A 665 -31.28 -19.62 -24.38
N GLU A 666 -31.46 -20.51 -23.39
CA GLU A 666 -31.45 -20.15 -21.96
C GLU A 666 -30.14 -19.47 -21.57
N ASN A 667 -28.99 -19.98 -22.03
CA ASN A 667 -27.68 -19.35 -21.83
C ASN A 667 -27.61 -17.92 -22.42
N LEU A 668 -28.16 -17.68 -23.61
CA LEU A 668 -28.20 -16.35 -24.22
C LEU A 668 -29.14 -15.40 -23.46
N ILE A 669 -30.33 -15.86 -23.08
CA ILE A 669 -31.29 -15.07 -22.27
C ILE A 669 -30.70 -14.70 -20.91
N TYR A 670 -30.01 -15.63 -20.22
CA TYR A 670 -29.28 -15.30 -19.00
C TYR A 670 -28.15 -14.30 -19.24
N LYS A 671 -27.37 -14.46 -20.31
CA LYS A 671 -26.28 -13.53 -20.66
C LYS A 671 -26.79 -12.10 -20.93
N ILE A 672 -27.91 -11.97 -21.63
CA ILE A 672 -28.60 -10.69 -21.84
C ILE A 672 -29.14 -10.13 -20.50
N GLY A 673 -29.72 -10.98 -19.66
CA GLY A 673 -30.22 -10.58 -18.33
C GLY A 673 -29.13 -10.04 -17.40
N PHE A 674 -27.94 -10.66 -17.39
CA PHE A 674 -26.77 -10.15 -16.65
C PHE A 674 -26.27 -8.83 -17.23
N GLU A 675 -26.15 -8.73 -18.56
CA GLU A 675 -25.74 -7.50 -19.25
C GLU A 675 -26.70 -6.33 -18.95
N ILE A 676 -27.97 -6.62 -18.67
CA ILE A 676 -28.95 -5.64 -18.18
C ILE A 676 -28.82 -5.36 -16.68
N GLU A 677 -28.56 -6.37 -15.83
CA GLU A 677 -28.37 -6.21 -14.38
C GLU A 677 -27.26 -5.20 -14.06
N PHE A 678 -26.11 -5.31 -14.75
CA PHE A 678 -24.97 -4.38 -14.61
C PHE A 678 -25.27 -2.94 -15.08
N ARG A 679 -26.44 -2.69 -15.69
CA ARG A 679 -26.88 -1.35 -16.16
C ARG A 679 -27.96 -0.73 -15.28
N ILE A 680 -28.86 -1.55 -14.71
CA ILE A 680 -29.98 -1.06 -13.87
C ILE A 680 -29.50 -0.67 -12.45
N ASP A 681 -28.42 -1.31 -11.95
CA ASP A 681 -27.94 -1.21 -10.57
C ASP A 681 -28.94 -1.81 -9.53
N ASP A 682 -29.78 -2.77 -9.96
CA ASP A 682 -30.81 -3.45 -9.14
C ASP A 682 -30.61 -4.98 -9.16
N ILE A 683 -29.89 -5.48 -8.15
CA ILE A 683 -29.48 -6.88 -7.96
C ILE A 683 -30.71 -7.84 -7.84
N LYS A 684 -31.90 -7.31 -7.56
CA LYS A 684 -33.09 -8.13 -7.27
C LYS A 684 -33.83 -8.59 -8.53
N TYR A 685 -33.27 -8.44 -9.73
CA TYR A 685 -33.85 -8.92 -11.00
C TYR A 685 -33.38 -10.31 -11.43
N ILE A 686 -32.08 -10.58 -11.46
CA ILE A 686 -31.56 -11.83 -12.05
C ILE A 686 -31.94 -13.07 -11.24
N THR A 687 -32.04 -12.96 -9.91
CA THR A 687 -32.55 -14.05 -9.06
C THR A 687 -34.02 -14.36 -9.39
N LYS A 688 -34.87 -13.34 -9.55
CA LYS A 688 -36.27 -13.51 -9.98
C LYS A 688 -36.38 -14.06 -11.40
N LEU A 689 -35.49 -13.65 -12.32
CA LEU A 689 -35.43 -14.19 -13.68
C LEU A 689 -35.07 -15.69 -13.63
N LYS A 690 -34.02 -16.07 -12.89
CA LYS A 690 -33.65 -17.48 -12.66
C LYS A 690 -34.78 -18.27 -12.01
N GLU A 691 -35.47 -17.76 -10.99
CA GLU A 691 -36.62 -18.41 -10.35
C GLU A 691 -37.78 -18.64 -11.34
N LYS A 692 -38.09 -17.65 -12.18
CA LYS A 692 -39.17 -17.74 -13.18
C LYS A 692 -38.84 -18.72 -14.30
N LEU A 693 -37.63 -18.66 -14.86
CA LEU A 693 -37.20 -19.53 -15.96
C LEU A 693 -37.01 -20.98 -15.50
N ASN A 694 -36.42 -21.21 -14.32
CA ASN A 694 -36.17 -22.57 -13.80
C ASN A 694 -37.40 -23.25 -13.17
N LYS A 695 -38.60 -22.65 -13.19
CA LYS A 695 -39.84 -23.19 -12.57
C LYS A 695 -40.30 -24.59 -13.05
N LYS A 696 -39.62 -25.18 -14.04
CA LYS A 696 -39.84 -26.55 -14.52
C LYS A 696 -38.58 -27.42 -14.59
N ARG A 697 -37.40 -26.94 -14.15
CA ARG A 697 -36.14 -27.72 -14.17
C ARG A 697 -35.42 -27.64 -12.83
N SER A 698 -35.42 -28.74 -12.08
CA SER A 698 -34.38 -28.95 -11.08
C SER A 698 -33.03 -29.07 -11.80
N LEU A 699 -32.04 -28.28 -11.37
CA LEU A 699 -30.66 -28.40 -11.83
C LEU A 699 -30.08 -29.72 -11.33
N ASN A 700 -30.32 -30.79 -12.08
CA ASN A 700 -29.78 -32.12 -11.83
C ASN A 700 -28.27 -32.12 -12.11
N LEU A 701 -27.49 -31.65 -11.13
CA LEU A 701 -26.05 -31.92 -11.05
C LEU A 701 -25.82 -33.42 -11.26
N ASP A 702 -25.19 -33.76 -12.38
CA ASP A 702 -25.02 -35.14 -12.84
C ASP A 702 -24.48 -36.03 -11.70
N PRO A 703 -25.25 -37.04 -11.25
CA PRO A 703 -24.81 -37.98 -10.21
C PRO A 703 -23.50 -38.72 -10.55
N SER A 704 -23.10 -38.80 -11.82
CA SER A 704 -21.81 -39.36 -12.23
C SER A 704 -20.63 -38.62 -11.59
N LEU A 705 -20.73 -37.29 -11.43
CA LEU A 705 -19.69 -36.44 -10.82
C LEU A 705 -19.55 -36.66 -9.31
N LYS A 706 -20.45 -37.42 -8.68
CA LYS A 706 -20.33 -37.90 -7.28
C LYS A 706 -19.71 -39.30 -7.16
N LYS A 707 -19.38 -40.00 -8.25
CA LYS A 707 -18.84 -41.38 -8.24
C LYS A 707 -17.65 -41.59 -9.19
N ALA A 708 -16.53 -40.91 -8.92
CA ALA A 708 -15.21 -41.31 -9.46
C ALA A 708 -14.05 -40.82 -8.56
N TYR A 709 -12.85 -41.33 -8.83
CA TYR A 709 -11.55 -40.80 -8.36
C TYR A 709 -11.25 -40.79 -6.85
N ARG A 710 -11.30 -41.97 -6.22
CA ARG A 710 -10.23 -42.34 -5.26
C ARG A 710 -9.06 -42.95 -6.04
N ARG A 711 -8.09 -42.13 -6.51
CA ARG A 711 -6.82 -42.65 -7.04
C ARG A 711 -6.09 -43.42 -5.90
N PRO A 712 -5.59 -44.65 -6.11
CA PRO A 712 -4.89 -45.39 -5.06
C PRO A 712 -3.61 -44.70 -4.59
N ASN A 713 -3.28 -44.84 -3.30
CA ASN A 713 -2.17 -44.15 -2.63
C ASN A 713 -0.76 -44.41 -3.21
N GLY A 714 -0.61 -45.37 -4.13
CA GLY A 714 0.67 -45.67 -4.79
C GLY A 714 1.15 -44.55 -5.73
N ASN A 715 0.26 -43.87 -6.45
CA ASN A 715 0.64 -42.93 -7.51
C ASN A 715 1.18 -41.58 -6.97
N TYR A 716 0.69 -41.14 -5.81
CA TYR A 716 1.02 -39.81 -5.26
C TYR A 716 2.51 -39.60 -4.93
N ASN A 717 3.27 -40.65 -4.58
CA ASN A 717 4.70 -40.47 -4.30
C ASN A 717 5.47 -40.10 -5.59
N ASN A 718 5.20 -40.79 -6.70
CA ASN A 718 5.81 -40.53 -8.00
C ASN A 718 5.45 -39.12 -8.51
N GLN A 719 4.18 -38.72 -8.36
CA GLN A 719 3.72 -37.37 -8.73
C GLN A 719 4.42 -36.28 -7.89
N LEU A 720 4.67 -36.54 -6.61
CA LEU A 720 5.38 -35.60 -5.74
C LEU A 720 6.87 -35.50 -6.08
N GLU A 721 7.53 -36.63 -6.34
CA GLU A 721 8.94 -36.62 -6.77
C GLU A 721 9.10 -35.89 -8.12
N LEU A 722 8.19 -36.09 -9.07
CA LEU A 722 8.15 -35.33 -10.33
C LEU A 722 7.98 -33.82 -10.10
N LYS A 723 6.97 -33.39 -9.32
CA LYS A 723 6.70 -31.96 -9.08
C LYS A 723 7.80 -31.27 -8.26
N ILE A 724 8.48 -31.99 -7.35
CA ILE A 724 9.67 -31.48 -6.64
C ILE A 724 10.87 -31.37 -7.59
N SER A 725 11.09 -32.35 -8.49
CA SER A 725 12.15 -32.26 -9.50
C SER A 725 11.92 -31.14 -10.51
N GLU A 726 10.67 -30.93 -10.94
CA GLU A 726 10.25 -29.82 -11.79
C GLU A 726 10.50 -28.47 -11.11
N LEU A 727 10.04 -28.30 -9.86
CA LEU A 727 10.31 -27.10 -9.06
C LEU A 727 11.81 -26.86 -8.88
N LYS A 728 12.60 -27.88 -8.55
CA LYS A 728 14.05 -27.73 -8.41
C LYS A 728 14.71 -27.32 -9.73
N SER A 729 14.31 -27.92 -10.84
CA SER A 729 14.84 -27.55 -12.17
C SER A 729 14.56 -26.08 -12.51
N ILE A 730 13.41 -25.55 -12.08
CA ILE A 730 13.05 -24.14 -12.29
C ILE A 730 13.83 -23.22 -11.35
N LEU A 731 13.96 -23.55 -10.05
CA LEU A 731 14.77 -22.76 -9.11
C LEU A 731 16.26 -22.73 -9.49
N SER A 732 16.78 -23.80 -10.11
CA SER A 732 18.15 -23.84 -10.65
C SER A 732 18.30 -23.18 -12.02
N LYS A 733 17.22 -23.00 -12.82
CA LYS A 733 17.26 -22.27 -14.10
C LYS A 733 17.49 -20.76 -13.91
N TYR A 734 17.07 -20.24 -12.77
CA TYR A 734 17.13 -18.82 -12.41
C TYR A 734 18.07 -18.55 -11.21
N ASP A 735 19.00 -19.46 -10.90
CA ASP A 735 20.02 -19.39 -9.84
C ASP A 735 19.52 -19.15 -8.38
N ILE A 736 18.21 -19.05 -8.18
CA ILE A 736 17.52 -18.79 -6.89
C ILE A 736 17.96 -19.76 -5.78
N SER A 737 18.23 -21.02 -6.12
CA SER A 737 18.65 -22.05 -5.13
C SER A 737 19.97 -21.74 -4.42
N GLU A 738 20.88 -20.97 -5.03
CA GLU A 738 22.18 -20.64 -4.44
C GLU A 738 22.34 -19.13 -4.17
N GLN A 739 21.61 -18.28 -4.90
CA GLN A 739 21.78 -16.83 -4.88
C GLN A 739 20.47 -16.05 -4.58
N LEU A 740 19.52 -16.64 -3.82
CA LEU A 740 18.21 -16.04 -3.51
C LEU A 740 18.26 -14.53 -3.17
N ILE A 741 19.20 -14.07 -2.35
CA ILE A 741 19.28 -12.66 -1.92
C ILE A 741 19.56 -11.73 -3.13
N GLN A 742 20.35 -12.19 -4.09
CA GLN A 742 20.72 -11.43 -5.29
C GLN A 742 19.63 -11.52 -6.37
N GLU A 743 18.99 -12.69 -6.51
CA GLU A 743 17.97 -12.96 -7.53
C GLU A 743 16.52 -12.66 -7.09
N PHE A 744 16.28 -12.37 -5.80
CA PHE A 744 14.92 -12.05 -5.33
C PHE A 744 14.30 -10.82 -6.02
N PRO A 745 15.02 -9.71 -6.32
CA PRO A 745 14.48 -8.61 -7.12
C PRO A 745 14.03 -9.04 -8.52
N ASN A 746 14.78 -9.93 -9.17
CA ASN A 746 14.42 -10.48 -10.49
C ASN A 746 13.18 -11.38 -10.39
N TYR A 747 13.12 -12.27 -9.39
CA TYR A 747 11.94 -13.09 -9.08
C TYR A 747 10.70 -12.23 -8.79
N LYS A 748 10.84 -11.16 -8.00
CA LYS A 748 9.79 -10.24 -7.58
C LYS A 748 9.16 -9.45 -8.72
N ILE A 749 9.93 -9.15 -9.77
CA ILE A 749 9.42 -8.50 -10.99
C ILE A 749 8.88 -9.54 -11.99
N ASN A 750 9.39 -10.78 -11.96
CA ASN A 750 8.99 -11.85 -12.87
C ASN A 750 7.72 -12.58 -12.38
N GLU A 751 6.55 -11.95 -12.61
CA GLU A 751 5.23 -12.51 -12.28
C GLU A 751 4.99 -13.92 -12.90
N LYS A 752 5.59 -14.21 -14.08
CA LYS A 752 5.46 -15.53 -14.73
C LYS A 752 6.14 -16.61 -13.90
N LEU A 753 7.36 -16.34 -13.43
CA LEU A 753 8.11 -17.23 -12.56
C LEU A 753 7.43 -17.40 -11.20
N GLN A 754 6.86 -16.33 -10.63
CA GLN A 754 6.02 -16.43 -9.43
C GLN A 754 4.85 -17.39 -9.64
N ALA A 755 4.02 -17.19 -10.67
CA ALA A 755 2.88 -18.07 -10.98
C ALA A 755 3.28 -19.54 -11.21
N VAL A 756 4.46 -19.79 -11.78
CA VAL A 756 5.04 -21.13 -11.95
C VAL A 756 5.48 -21.75 -10.61
N VAL A 757 6.17 -21.00 -9.74
CA VAL A 757 6.56 -21.49 -8.41
C VAL A 757 5.31 -21.73 -7.54
N GLU A 758 4.34 -20.81 -7.56
CA GLU A 758 3.08 -20.92 -6.83
C GLU A 758 2.30 -22.20 -7.17
N ILE A 759 2.12 -22.53 -8.46
CA ILE A 759 1.33 -23.70 -8.86
C ILE A 759 2.04 -25.01 -8.48
N LEU A 760 3.37 -25.06 -8.56
CA LEU A 760 4.16 -26.22 -8.15
C LEU A 760 4.18 -26.40 -6.63
N VAL A 761 4.33 -25.32 -5.86
CA VAL A 761 4.22 -25.37 -4.38
C VAL A 761 2.79 -25.75 -3.95
N LEU A 762 1.76 -25.25 -4.63
CA LEU A 762 0.37 -25.66 -4.38
C LEU A 762 0.15 -27.15 -4.67
N ASP A 763 0.72 -27.70 -5.75
CA ASP A 763 0.67 -29.13 -6.07
C ASP A 763 1.35 -29.98 -4.99
N ILE A 764 2.59 -29.64 -4.66
CA ILE A 764 3.41 -30.30 -3.62
C ILE A 764 2.67 -30.33 -2.28
N LEU A 765 2.15 -29.18 -1.83
CA LEU A 765 1.41 -29.09 -0.57
C LEU A 765 0.03 -29.77 -0.63
N SER A 766 -0.61 -29.85 -1.79
CA SER A 766 -1.84 -30.63 -1.94
C SER A 766 -1.55 -32.13 -1.74
N ILE A 767 -0.55 -32.68 -2.44
CA ILE A 767 -0.15 -34.09 -2.30
C ILE A 767 0.28 -34.42 -0.86
N LEU A 768 1.06 -33.55 -0.21
CA LEU A 768 1.49 -33.74 1.18
C LEU A 768 0.34 -33.65 2.19
N GLY A 769 -0.69 -32.83 1.90
CA GLY A 769 -1.90 -32.74 2.70
C GLY A 769 -2.73 -34.03 2.64
N ASP A 770 -3.02 -34.49 1.43
CA ASP A 770 -4.01 -35.55 1.20
C ASP A 770 -3.45 -36.98 1.33
N SER A 771 -2.16 -37.21 1.05
CA SER A 771 -1.60 -38.58 1.04
C SER A 771 -1.22 -39.14 2.42
N LYS A 772 -0.79 -38.28 3.36
CA LYS A 772 -0.14 -38.67 4.63
C LYS A 772 -0.43 -37.76 5.83
N ASP A 773 -1.32 -36.75 5.68
CA ASP A 773 -1.55 -35.66 6.66
C ASP A 773 -0.25 -35.02 7.18
N CYS A 774 0.71 -34.82 6.26
CA CYS A 774 2.04 -34.28 6.57
C CYS A 774 2.04 -32.76 6.83
N LEU A 775 0.89 -32.09 6.78
CA LEU A 775 0.78 -30.65 7.02
C LEU A 775 -0.03 -30.38 8.30
N ALA A 776 0.52 -29.60 9.24
CA ALA A 776 -0.21 -29.17 10.43
C ALA A 776 -1.37 -28.22 10.04
N ASN A 777 -2.45 -28.24 10.82
CA ASN A 777 -3.48 -27.21 10.76
C ASN A 777 -3.15 -26.13 11.79
N ASN A 778 -2.94 -24.89 11.37
CA ASN A 778 -2.67 -23.78 12.27
C ASN A 778 -3.66 -22.63 12.03
N GLN A 779 -4.83 -22.71 12.63
CA GLN A 779 -5.83 -21.63 12.58
C GLN A 779 -5.39 -20.38 13.38
N LEU A 780 -4.26 -20.44 14.09
CA LEU A 780 -3.80 -19.43 15.06
C LEU A 780 -2.39 -18.91 14.73
N PHE A 781 -1.91 -19.09 13.50
CA PHE A 781 -0.56 -18.63 13.08
C PHE A 781 -0.35 -17.10 13.14
N ILE A 782 -1.43 -16.36 13.39
CA ILE A 782 -1.44 -14.89 13.53
C ILE A 782 -1.12 -14.48 14.97
N ASP A 783 -1.36 -15.36 15.95
CA ASP A 783 -1.01 -15.13 17.36
C ASP A 783 0.53 -15.11 17.58
N ASP A 784 1.29 -15.61 16.61
CA ASP A 784 2.76 -15.57 16.54
C ASP A 784 3.28 -14.14 16.23
N PHE A 785 4.27 -13.65 17.00
CA PHE A 785 4.84 -12.28 16.89
C PHE A 785 5.14 -11.87 15.44
N THR A 786 5.88 -12.71 14.70
CA THR A 786 5.91 -12.65 13.23
C THR A 786 5.04 -13.78 12.68
N PRO A 787 3.89 -13.53 12.03
CA PRO A 787 3.13 -14.56 11.32
C PRO A 787 3.90 -15.04 10.08
N ILE A 788 3.97 -16.36 9.85
CA ILE A 788 4.59 -16.93 8.63
C ILE A 788 3.69 -18.02 8.05
N LEU A 789 3.50 -18.01 6.73
CA LEU A 789 2.78 -19.04 6.01
C LEU A 789 3.61 -20.31 5.86
N LEU A 790 3.15 -21.38 6.50
CA LEU A 790 3.68 -22.75 6.40
C LEU A 790 2.54 -23.75 6.18
N GLY A 791 2.86 -24.91 5.61
CA GLY A 791 1.96 -26.08 5.60
C GLY A 791 0.57 -25.81 5.04
N LYS A 792 -0.50 -26.15 5.80
CA LYS A 792 -1.88 -25.94 5.37
C LYS A 792 -2.21 -24.46 5.16
N CYS A 793 -1.60 -23.54 5.90
CA CYS A 793 -1.87 -22.11 5.78
C CYS A 793 -1.35 -21.55 4.45
N LEU A 794 -0.13 -21.92 4.05
CA LEU A 794 0.41 -21.56 2.73
C LEU A 794 -0.40 -22.19 1.59
N ARG A 795 -0.70 -23.50 1.69
CA ARG A 795 -1.53 -24.19 0.70
C ARG A 795 -2.90 -23.53 0.52
N ASN A 796 -3.56 -23.17 1.63
CA ASN A 796 -4.87 -22.54 1.60
C ASN A 796 -4.79 -21.12 1.03
N HIS A 797 -3.75 -20.32 1.35
CA HIS A 797 -3.54 -19.02 0.72
C HIS A 797 -3.30 -19.15 -0.79
N LEU A 798 -2.41 -20.06 -1.23
CA LEU A 798 -2.18 -20.30 -2.66
C LEU A 798 -3.43 -20.78 -3.40
N ALA A 799 -4.25 -21.62 -2.77
CA ALA A 799 -5.49 -22.12 -3.37
C ALA A 799 -6.60 -21.05 -3.43
N HIS A 800 -6.83 -20.33 -2.33
CA HIS A 800 -8.02 -19.49 -2.09
C HIS A 800 -7.77 -17.98 -2.11
N ASP A 801 -6.54 -17.50 -2.26
CA ASP A 801 -6.13 -16.08 -2.21
C ASP A 801 -6.78 -15.29 -1.04
N ASN A 802 -6.40 -15.66 0.18
CA ASN A 802 -6.91 -15.03 1.42
C ASN A 802 -6.45 -13.56 1.52
N ALA A 803 -7.37 -12.59 1.42
CA ALA A 803 -7.06 -11.16 1.37
C ALA A 803 -6.27 -10.65 2.61
N ILE A 804 -6.61 -11.14 3.80
CA ILE A 804 -5.89 -10.85 5.06
C ILE A 804 -4.37 -11.09 4.99
N VAL A 805 -3.90 -11.99 4.11
CA VAL A 805 -2.46 -12.28 3.96
C VAL A 805 -1.69 -11.07 3.46
N TYR A 806 -2.27 -10.24 2.59
CA TYR A 806 -1.63 -9.01 2.11
C TYR A 806 -1.61 -7.87 3.15
N LEU A 807 -2.30 -8.05 4.29
CA LEU A 807 -2.22 -7.17 5.45
C LEU A 807 -1.19 -7.68 6.48
N MET A 808 -1.09 -9.00 6.67
CA MET A 808 -0.12 -9.62 7.59
C MET A 808 1.30 -9.68 7.03
N LEU A 809 1.43 -10.01 5.74
CA LEU A 809 2.71 -10.07 5.03
C LEU A 809 2.78 -8.88 4.08
N SER A 810 3.81 -8.05 4.23
CA SER A 810 4.06 -6.91 3.33
C SER A 810 4.20 -7.36 1.87
N ASP A 811 4.81 -8.52 1.68
CA ASP A 811 5.05 -9.19 0.40
C ASP A 811 4.94 -10.73 0.59
N PRO A 812 3.84 -11.36 0.17
CA PRO A 812 3.66 -12.81 0.31
C PRO A 812 4.59 -13.65 -0.57
N SER A 813 5.19 -13.08 -1.63
CA SER A 813 6.03 -13.83 -2.58
C SER A 813 7.29 -14.41 -1.89
N LYS A 814 7.82 -13.69 -0.89
CA LYS A 814 8.90 -14.15 0.01
C LYS A 814 8.55 -15.47 0.69
N ALA A 815 7.35 -15.56 1.28
CA ALA A 815 6.90 -16.77 1.97
C ALA A 815 6.71 -17.94 0.99
N VAL A 816 6.29 -17.68 -0.25
CA VAL A 816 6.19 -18.70 -1.31
C VAL A 816 7.58 -19.23 -1.69
N ILE A 817 8.53 -18.35 -2.03
CA ILE A 817 9.85 -18.77 -2.54
C ILE A 817 10.72 -19.42 -1.47
N LEU A 818 10.67 -18.94 -0.23
CA LEU A 818 11.38 -19.56 0.90
C LEU A 818 10.83 -20.96 1.22
N ASN A 819 9.51 -21.16 1.15
CA ASN A 819 8.93 -22.52 1.26
C ASN A 819 9.31 -23.38 0.05
N ALA A 820 9.37 -22.82 -1.17
CA ALA A 820 9.75 -23.54 -2.38
C ALA A 820 11.16 -24.14 -2.26
N ILE A 821 12.14 -23.32 -1.86
CA ILE A 821 13.52 -23.77 -1.59
C ILE A 821 13.51 -24.88 -0.52
N LYS A 822 12.88 -24.62 0.64
CA LYS A 822 12.83 -25.59 1.75
C LYS A 822 12.21 -26.94 1.36
N LEU A 823 11.19 -26.93 0.50
CA LEU A 823 10.55 -28.15 -0.03
C LEU A 823 11.44 -28.94 -1.02
N THR A 824 12.45 -28.31 -1.64
CA THR A 824 13.43 -29.00 -2.50
C THR A 824 14.66 -29.51 -1.74
N GLU A 825 14.99 -28.92 -0.59
CA GLU A 825 16.02 -29.41 0.33
C GLU A 825 15.55 -30.62 1.15
N GLU A 826 14.33 -30.54 1.70
CA GLU A 826 13.87 -31.48 2.72
C GLU A 826 13.31 -32.79 2.17
N LYS A 827 13.66 -33.89 2.85
CA LYS A 827 13.18 -35.24 2.49
C LYS A 827 11.81 -35.52 3.12
N CYS A 828 10.84 -34.65 2.83
CA CYS A 828 9.52 -34.56 3.47
C CYS A 828 8.83 -35.93 3.63
N LEU A 829 8.82 -36.78 2.59
CA LEU A 829 8.21 -38.11 2.62
C LEU A 829 8.88 -39.11 3.58
N LYS A 830 10.19 -38.97 3.83
CA LYS A 830 10.98 -39.91 4.64
C LYS A 830 10.97 -39.53 6.13
N ASN A 831 10.88 -38.23 6.44
CA ASN A 831 11.01 -37.70 7.80
C ASN A 831 9.83 -38.00 8.74
N ARG A 832 8.63 -38.32 8.22
CA ARG A 832 7.35 -38.50 8.98
C ARG A 832 6.92 -37.32 9.88
N LYS A 833 7.66 -36.22 9.93
CA LYS A 833 7.33 -34.97 10.65
C LYS A 833 6.21 -34.22 9.93
N LYS A 834 5.40 -33.46 10.66
CA LYS A 834 4.43 -32.51 10.06
C LYS A 834 5.08 -31.16 9.81
N ILE A 835 4.75 -30.55 8.67
CA ILE A 835 5.16 -29.21 8.29
C ILE A 835 4.28 -28.17 9.00
N GLY A 836 4.91 -27.21 9.68
CA GLY A 836 4.27 -26.19 10.51
C GLY A 836 3.88 -26.66 11.93
N ARG A 837 3.59 -25.70 12.82
CA ARG A 837 3.12 -25.95 14.21
C ARG A 837 1.59 -25.98 14.32
N PRO A 838 0.98 -26.83 15.15
CA PRO A 838 -0.41 -26.66 15.55
C PRO A 838 -0.53 -25.40 16.42
N GLY A 839 -1.61 -24.65 16.21
CA GLY A 839 -1.89 -23.44 17.00
C GLY A 839 -2.17 -23.74 18.47
N ARG A 840 -1.97 -22.75 19.35
CA ARG A 840 -2.38 -22.79 20.76
C ARG A 840 -3.31 -21.62 21.05
N VAL A 841 -4.50 -21.90 21.58
CA VAL A 841 -5.39 -20.83 22.06
C VAL A 841 -4.82 -20.30 23.37
N ASP A 842 -4.38 -19.04 23.37
CA ASP A 842 -3.81 -18.34 24.53
C ASP A 842 -4.23 -16.85 24.53
N PRO A 843 -5.42 -16.53 25.06
CA PRO A 843 -5.97 -15.17 24.97
C PRO A 843 -5.25 -14.18 25.89
N LEU A 844 -4.68 -14.66 27.00
CA LEU A 844 -3.81 -13.86 27.87
C LEU A 844 -2.58 -13.38 27.09
N ARG A 845 -1.84 -14.31 26.48
CA ARG A 845 -0.67 -13.96 25.64
C ARG A 845 -1.06 -13.08 24.45
N LEU A 846 -2.21 -13.31 23.82
CA LEU A 846 -2.74 -12.47 22.74
C LEU A 846 -2.99 -11.03 23.21
N LYS A 847 -3.59 -10.87 24.40
CA LYS A 847 -3.87 -9.56 25.01
C LYS A 847 -2.59 -8.85 25.42
N GLU A 848 -1.67 -9.55 26.09
CA GLU A 848 -0.33 -9.03 26.45
C GLU A 848 0.44 -8.55 25.21
N ARG A 849 0.45 -9.33 24.12
CA ARG A 849 1.06 -8.91 22.85
C ARG A 849 0.34 -7.71 22.24
N PHE A 850 -1.00 -7.67 22.23
CA PHE A 850 -1.76 -6.52 21.72
C PHE A 850 -1.44 -5.25 22.50
N ASP A 851 -1.48 -5.30 23.84
CA ASP A 851 -1.27 -4.13 24.69
C ASP A 851 0.21 -3.64 24.60
N LEU A 852 1.19 -4.56 24.47
CA LEU A 852 2.60 -4.23 24.18
C LEU A 852 2.77 -3.59 22.80
N SER A 853 2.17 -4.16 21.76
CA SER A 853 2.27 -3.68 20.38
C SER A 853 1.59 -2.31 20.21
N LEU A 854 0.45 -2.11 20.87
CA LEU A 854 -0.23 -0.82 20.96
C LEU A 854 0.65 0.23 21.65
N ALA A 855 1.33 -0.13 22.75
CA ALA A 855 2.26 0.78 23.41
C ALA A 855 3.45 1.15 22.51
N THR A 856 3.96 0.24 21.67
CA THR A 856 4.99 0.55 20.66
C THR A 856 4.48 1.53 19.60
N VAL A 857 3.27 1.35 19.08
CA VAL A 857 2.66 2.26 18.08
C VAL A 857 2.39 3.64 18.67
N VAL A 858 1.78 3.71 19.87
CA VAL A 858 1.50 4.97 20.57
C VAL A 858 2.81 5.71 20.91
N ASN A 859 3.84 5.02 21.39
CA ASN A 859 5.13 5.65 21.69
C ASN A 859 5.86 6.18 20.44
N ARG A 860 5.63 5.58 19.24
CA ARG A 860 6.05 6.19 17.96
C ARG A 860 5.26 7.45 17.65
N GLU A 861 3.93 7.41 17.76
CA GLU A 861 3.11 8.61 17.54
C GLU A 861 3.50 9.75 18.49
N ASP A 862 3.77 9.45 19.76
CA ASP A 862 4.26 10.41 20.76
C ASP A 862 5.64 10.97 20.43
N MET A 863 6.55 10.13 19.92
CA MET A 863 7.81 10.61 19.36
C MET A 863 7.57 11.60 18.21
N PHE A 864 6.69 11.31 17.25
CA PHE A 864 6.40 12.26 16.17
C PHE A 864 5.74 13.56 16.66
N ASN A 865 4.83 13.50 17.65
CA ASN A 865 4.25 14.72 18.24
C ASN A 865 5.30 15.57 18.95
N THR A 866 6.21 14.96 19.74
CA THR A 866 7.22 15.68 20.54
C THR A 866 8.28 16.33 19.66
N LEU A 867 8.61 15.70 18.52
CA LEU A 867 9.45 16.26 17.47
C LEU A 867 8.81 17.49 16.79
N GLU A 868 7.52 17.43 16.48
CA GLU A 868 6.78 18.56 15.90
C GLU A 868 6.58 19.70 16.91
N ASN A 869 6.30 19.39 18.18
CA ASN A 869 6.14 20.39 19.25
C ASN A 869 7.48 21.01 19.71
N GLY A 870 8.60 20.34 19.48
CA GLY A 870 9.93 20.86 19.81
C GLY A 870 10.48 20.51 21.20
N ASN A 871 9.85 19.61 21.97
CA ASN A 871 10.29 19.25 23.33
C ASN A 871 11.33 18.11 23.33
N LEU A 872 12.59 18.44 23.65
CA LEU A 872 13.69 17.49 23.66
C LEU A 872 13.64 16.50 24.86
N ASP A 873 13.08 16.89 26.01
CA ASP A 873 13.05 15.99 27.18
C ASP A 873 11.91 14.97 27.08
N ASP A 874 10.77 15.34 26.49
CA ASP A 874 9.75 14.37 26.09
C ASP A 874 10.26 13.43 25.01
N LEU A 875 11.05 13.92 24.03
CA LEU A 875 11.72 13.07 23.04
C LEU A 875 12.63 12.04 23.74
N LYS A 876 13.50 12.46 24.67
CA LYS A 876 14.33 11.55 25.47
C LYS A 876 13.48 10.55 26.28
N CYS A 877 12.28 10.94 26.72
CA CYS A 877 11.33 10.05 27.39
C CYS A 877 10.76 8.99 26.43
N CYS A 878 10.37 9.36 25.21
CA CYS A 878 9.94 8.43 24.17
C CYS A 878 11.05 7.45 23.76
N LEU A 879 12.29 7.94 23.60
CA LEU A 879 13.45 7.09 23.28
C LEU A 879 13.71 6.04 24.39
N LYS A 880 13.63 6.43 25.68
CA LYS A 880 13.75 5.49 26.82
C LYS A 880 12.60 4.48 26.94
N LYS A 881 11.49 4.72 26.25
CA LYS A 881 10.35 3.78 26.10
C LYS A 881 10.44 2.93 24.82
N GLY A 882 11.55 2.99 24.08
CA GLY A 882 11.75 2.21 22.86
C GLY A 882 11.29 2.88 21.56
N ALA A 883 11.17 4.21 21.51
CA ALA A 883 10.98 4.90 20.23
C ALA A 883 12.29 4.92 19.42
N ASP A 884 12.20 4.75 18.10
CA ASP A 884 13.36 4.69 17.20
C ASP A 884 13.32 5.85 16.20
N LEU A 885 14.38 6.66 16.14
CA LEU A 885 14.44 7.80 15.22
C LEU A 885 14.41 7.40 13.73
N ASN A 886 14.67 6.13 13.39
CA ASN A 886 14.56 5.58 12.03
C ASN A 886 13.11 5.23 11.64
N ALA A 887 12.15 5.33 12.58
CA ALA A 887 10.73 5.09 12.32
C ALA A 887 10.16 6.06 11.26
N ARG A 888 9.11 5.59 10.57
CA ARG A 888 8.38 6.37 9.56
C ARG A 888 6.87 6.35 9.82
N SER A 889 6.16 7.41 9.44
CA SER A 889 4.69 7.38 9.40
C SER A 889 4.18 6.66 8.15
N VAL A 890 2.86 6.41 8.06
CA VAL A 890 2.23 5.80 6.86
C VAL A 890 2.53 6.62 5.58
N ASN A 891 2.59 7.95 5.70
CA ASN A 891 2.94 8.87 4.61
C ASN A 891 4.46 8.93 4.34
N LEU A 892 5.25 8.01 4.89
CA LEU A 892 6.69 7.84 4.69
C LEU A 892 7.59 8.95 5.28
N TRP A 893 7.03 9.87 6.08
CA TRP A 893 7.78 10.90 6.82
C TRP A 893 8.70 10.24 7.85
N THR A 894 9.96 10.67 7.91
CA THR A 894 10.91 10.27 8.97
C THR A 894 10.85 11.25 10.16
N SER A 895 11.42 10.86 11.30
CA SER A 895 11.61 11.74 12.47
C SER A 895 12.20 13.12 12.13
N LEU A 896 13.12 13.20 11.16
CA LEU A 896 13.69 14.48 10.75
C LEU A 896 12.68 15.36 10.00
N HIS A 897 11.66 14.82 9.30
CA HIS A 897 10.60 15.62 8.68
C HIS A 897 9.70 16.28 9.76
N TYR A 898 9.36 15.57 10.83
CA TYR A 898 8.60 16.15 11.95
C TYR A 898 9.41 17.21 12.71
N ALA A 899 10.68 16.93 13.00
CA ALA A 899 11.56 17.83 13.75
C ALA A 899 11.77 19.20 13.10
N VAL A 900 11.85 19.25 11.77
CA VAL A 900 12.10 20.49 11.02
C VAL A 900 10.84 21.30 10.71
N LYS A 901 9.67 20.67 10.78
CA LYS A 901 8.36 21.33 10.85
C LYS A 901 8.17 22.04 12.20
N GLY A 902 8.74 21.46 13.26
CA GLY A 902 8.75 22.05 14.60
C GLY A 902 9.70 23.25 14.77
N PRO A 903 9.52 24.03 15.85
CA PRO A 903 10.30 25.24 16.10
C PRO A 903 11.74 24.99 16.59
N SER A 904 12.00 23.82 17.18
CA SER A 904 13.24 23.55 17.94
C SER A 904 14.44 23.17 17.06
N LEU A 905 15.34 24.13 16.86
CA LEU A 905 16.64 23.88 16.22
C LEU A 905 17.52 22.89 17.03
N GLU A 906 17.29 22.77 18.35
CA GLU A 906 18.02 21.84 19.20
C GLU A 906 17.68 20.37 18.87
N ILE A 907 16.39 20.06 18.68
CA ILE A 907 15.95 18.73 18.22
C ILE A 907 16.52 18.42 16.82
N VAL A 908 16.52 19.39 15.91
CA VAL A 908 17.09 19.20 14.56
C VAL A 908 18.59 18.87 14.64
N LYS A 909 19.36 19.58 15.48
CA LYS A 909 20.78 19.26 15.75
C LYS A 909 20.95 17.87 16.37
N PHE A 910 20.13 17.53 17.37
CA PHE A 910 20.15 16.23 18.04
C PHE A 910 19.93 15.07 17.05
N ILE A 911 18.94 15.17 16.17
CA ILE A 911 18.68 14.14 15.15
C ILE A 911 19.80 14.06 14.10
N LEU A 912 20.34 15.20 13.64
CA LEU A 912 21.46 15.20 12.70
C LEU A 912 22.71 14.54 13.30
N GLY A 913 22.93 14.67 14.61
CA GLY A 913 23.98 13.94 15.35
C GLY A 913 23.84 12.41 15.33
N HIS A 914 22.66 11.88 15.01
CA HIS A 914 22.42 10.43 14.84
C HIS A 914 22.64 9.95 13.40
N ASN A 915 23.25 10.77 12.52
CA ASN A 915 23.60 10.45 11.13
C ASN A 915 22.43 9.98 10.24
N LEU A 916 21.20 10.40 10.54
CA LEU A 916 20.03 10.04 9.73
C LEU A 916 20.08 10.69 8.33
N SER A 917 19.60 9.96 7.32
CA SER A 917 19.62 10.42 5.93
C SER A 917 18.67 11.60 5.69
N VAL A 918 19.27 12.77 5.43
CA VAL A 918 18.59 14.02 5.02
C VAL A 918 17.98 13.97 3.61
N LYS A 919 18.13 12.85 2.89
CA LYS A 919 17.69 12.69 1.48
C LYS A 919 16.44 11.83 1.31
N VAL A 920 15.98 11.13 2.36
CA VAL A 920 14.77 10.28 2.32
C VAL A 920 13.56 11.10 1.90
N LYS A 921 12.71 10.56 1.03
CA LYS A 921 11.48 11.22 0.59
C LYS A 921 10.22 10.65 1.25
N GLU A 922 9.25 11.52 1.52
CA GLU A 922 7.86 11.16 1.83
C GLU A 922 7.04 10.92 0.55
N ILE A 923 5.75 10.58 0.71
CA ILE A 923 4.90 10.07 -0.38
C ILE A 923 4.64 11.07 -1.52
N ASN A 924 4.69 12.37 -1.27
CA ASN A 924 4.59 13.43 -2.28
C ASN A 924 5.97 13.82 -2.90
N GLY A 925 7.04 13.10 -2.56
CA GLY A 925 8.39 13.27 -3.10
C GLY A 925 9.26 14.33 -2.41
N GLN A 926 8.78 14.94 -1.32
CA GLN A 926 9.50 15.92 -0.49
C GLN A 926 10.49 15.18 0.44
N ASN A 927 11.66 15.74 0.74
CA ASN A 927 12.58 15.24 1.77
C ASN A 927 12.60 16.18 3.01
N PRO A 928 13.39 15.94 4.08
CA PRO A 928 13.41 16.85 5.23
C PRO A 928 13.82 18.28 4.90
N LEU A 929 14.70 18.53 3.92
CA LEU A 929 14.96 19.92 3.49
C LEU A 929 13.72 20.53 2.81
N HIS A 930 12.86 19.71 2.19
CA HIS A 930 11.52 20.03 1.68
C HIS A 930 10.40 19.85 2.74
N VAL A 931 10.70 19.77 4.05
CA VAL A 931 9.71 19.91 5.16
C VAL A 931 10.17 20.96 6.20
N ALA A 932 11.50 21.07 6.39
CA ALA A 932 12.21 22.29 6.81
C ALA A 932 11.98 23.42 5.83
N SER A 933 11.41 23.05 4.69
CA SER A 933 10.70 23.86 3.75
C SER A 933 9.19 23.39 3.76
N ALA A 934 8.15 24.23 3.90
CA ALA A 934 6.80 23.97 4.46
C ALA A 934 6.12 25.22 5.15
N PHE A 935 6.76 25.79 6.19
CA PHE A 935 6.25 26.74 7.22
C PHE A 935 7.15 27.99 7.60
N GLY A 936 7.61 28.91 6.70
CA GLY A 936 8.60 30.02 7.01
C GLY A 936 10.14 29.86 6.80
N ARG A 937 10.62 29.08 5.81
CA ARG A 937 11.94 28.37 5.67
C ARG A 937 12.10 27.38 4.42
N ASN A 938 11.22 26.96 3.45
CA ASN A 938 9.75 27.09 3.14
C ASN A 938 8.94 26.29 1.92
N ASN A 939 9.46 25.61 0.86
CA ASN A 939 8.97 24.40 0.00
C ASN A 939 7.71 24.28 -0.93
N ILE A 940 7.93 23.53 -2.06
CA ILE A 940 7.18 22.42 -2.77
C ILE A 940 8.21 21.61 -3.63
N GLY A 941 7.85 20.41 -4.15
CA GLY A 941 8.61 19.48 -5.04
C GLY A 941 9.17 20.05 -6.36
N LYS A 942 10.04 21.03 -6.18
CA LYS A 942 10.83 21.87 -7.08
C LYS A 942 12.18 22.02 -6.34
N THR A 943 13.07 22.97 -6.62
CA THR A 943 14.14 23.23 -5.62
C THR A 943 13.55 23.93 -4.38
N PRO A 944 14.16 23.79 -3.19
CA PRO A 944 13.78 24.57 -2.02
C PRO A 944 13.73 26.08 -2.29
N LEU A 945 14.56 26.59 -3.22
CA LEU A 945 14.59 28.00 -3.63
C LEU A 945 13.35 28.43 -4.41
N ILE A 946 12.87 27.62 -5.38
CA ILE A 946 11.67 27.92 -6.19
C ILE A 946 10.46 28.26 -5.28
N VAL A 947 10.45 27.75 -4.06
CA VAL A 947 9.25 27.72 -3.23
C VAL A 947 9.41 28.31 -1.84
N ALA A 948 10.65 28.54 -1.38
CA ALA A 948 10.94 29.72 -0.58
C ALA A 948 10.36 30.98 -1.27
N ALA A 949 10.50 31.06 -2.60
CA ALA A 949 9.95 32.14 -3.40
C ALA A 949 8.40 32.11 -3.55
N LEU A 950 7.79 30.99 -3.93
CA LEU A 950 6.31 30.85 -3.98
C LEU A 950 5.60 31.11 -2.63
N ARG A 951 6.30 31.05 -1.51
CA ARG A 951 5.78 31.36 -0.16
C ARG A 951 6.17 32.73 0.37
N GLY A 952 6.92 33.53 -0.40
CA GLY A 952 7.34 34.88 -0.01
C GLY A 952 8.42 34.95 1.10
N HIS A 953 9.13 33.85 1.38
CA HIS A 953 10.05 33.77 2.53
C HIS A 953 11.46 34.29 2.18
N LYS A 954 11.59 35.61 2.08
CA LYS A 954 12.81 36.32 1.63
C LYS A 954 14.10 35.92 2.34
N GLU A 955 14.08 35.72 3.66
CA GLU A 955 15.26 35.29 4.44
C GLU A 955 15.73 33.89 4.02
N THR A 956 14.79 33.03 3.62
CA THR A 956 15.08 31.69 3.12
C THR A 956 15.69 31.75 1.71
N VAL A 957 15.10 32.57 0.83
CA VAL A 957 15.60 32.80 -0.53
C VAL A 957 17.05 33.28 -0.46
N PHE A 958 17.33 34.27 0.38
CA PHE A 958 18.68 34.79 0.63
C PHE A 958 19.65 33.72 1.15
N VAL A 959 19.26 32.93 2.16
CA VAL A 959 20.12 31.86 2.71
C VAL A 959 20.39 30.76 1.68
N LEU A 960 19.42 30.39 0.86
CA LEU A 960 19.59 29.37 -0.19
C LEU A 960 20.50 29.87 -1.31
N LEU A 961 20.30 31.09 -1.81
CA LEU A 961 21.18 31.73 -2.80
C LEU A 961 22.62 31.86 -2.28
N LYS A 962 22.80 32.22 -1.00
CA LYS A 962 24.12 32.28 -0.35
C LYS A 962 24.82 30.91 -0.25
N ASN A 963 24.08 29.82 -0.34
CA ASN A 963 24.60 28.45 -0.36
C ASN A 963 24.55 27.82 -1.78
N ASN A 964 24.65 28.66 -2.82
CA ASN A 964 24.73 28.26 -4.22
C ASN A 964 23.51 27.47 -4.74
N ALA A 965 22.31 27.74 -4.23
CA ALA A 965 21.08 27.27 -4.87
C ALA A 965 20.89 27.96 -6.23
N ASP A 966 20.70 27.16 -7.28
CA ASP A 966 20.46 27.65 -8.65
C ASP A 966 19.16 28.46 -8.73
N ALA A 967 19.26 29.72 -9.16
CA ALA A 967 18.14 30.65 -9.35
C ALA A 967 17.41 30.47 -10.69
N ALA A 968 18.08 29.91 -11.71
CA ALA A 968 17.52 29.70 -13.04
C ALA A 968 16.76 28.37 -13.17
N ILE A 969 16.91 27.46 -12.19
CA ILE A 969 16.29 26.13 -12.20
C ILE A 969 14.76 26.20 -12.35
N LYS A 970 14.23 25.26 -13.14
CA LYS A 970 12.81 25.16 -13.48
C LYS A 970 12.21 23.85 -13.00
N ASP A 971 10.93 23.86 -12.68
CA ASP A 971 10.16 22.67 -12.32
C ASP A 971 9.58 21.94 -13.54
N ARG A 972 8.80 20.86 -13.32
CA ARG A 972 8.16 20.09 -14.40
C ARG A 972 7.29 20.93 -15.34
N PRO A 973 6.40 21.84 -14.86
CA PRO A 973 5.69 22.77 -15.72
C PRO A 973 6.53 23.98 -16.21
N GLY A 974 7.85 24.01 -16.03
CA GLY A 974 8.75 24.99 -16.65
C GLY A 974 8.88 26.34 -15.92
N TYR A 975 8.45 26.45 -14.67
CA TYR A 975 8.50 27.68 -13.86
C TYR A 975 9.69 27.70 -12.90
N SER A 976 10.23 28.90 -12.63
CA SER A 976 11.43 29.16 -11.83
C SER A 976 11.06 29.89 -10.51
N PRO A 977 12.02 30.17 -9.59
CA PRO A 977 11.75 30.94 -8.38
C PRO A 977 11.20 32.32 -8.70
N LEU A 978 11.77 32.96 -9.73
CA LEU A 978 11.40 34.29 -10.19
C LEU A 978 9.95 34.32 -10.68
N HIS A 979 9.57 33.38 -11.55
CA HIS A 979 8.20 33.33 -12.09
C HIS A 979 7.14 33.18 -10.99
N TYR A 980 7.42 32.40 -9.93
CA TYR A 980 6.49 32.26 -8.80
C TYR A 980 6.48 33.46 -7.85
N ALA A 981 7.64 34.10 -7.61
CA ALA A 981 7.70 35.35 -6.86
C ALA A 981 6.90 36.46 -7.55
N VAL A 982 7.03 36.57 -8.88
CA VAL A 982 6.26 37.50 -9.71
C VAL A 982 4.77 37.17 -9.68
N GLN A 983 4.38 35.92 -9.98
CA GLN A 983 2.97 35.50 -9.99
C GLN A 983 2.23 35.79 -8.66
N LYS A 984 2.93 35.66 -7.52
CA LYS A 984 2.37 35.88 -6.18
C LYS A 984 2.63 37.28 -5.60
N ASN A 985 3.15 38.21 -6.40
CA ASN A 985 3.45 39.59 -6.02
C ASN A 985 4.43 39.76 -4.83
N TYR A 986 5.38 38.83 -4.66
CA TYR A 986 6.39 38.91 -3.59
C TYR A 986 7.57 39.77 -4.01
N LYS A 987 7.35 41.08 -4.10
CA LYS A 987 8.33 42.09 -4.54
C LYS A 987 9.71 41.96 -3.90
N GLU A 988 9.79 41.84 -2.56
CA GLU A 988 11.06 41.67 -1.83
C GLU A 988 11.84 40.41 -2.26
N VAL A 989 11.14 39.35 -2.70
CA VAL A 989 11.76 38.13 -3.23
C VAL A 989 12.21 38.32 -4.68
N VAL A 990 11.42 39.02 -5.50
CA VAL A 990 11.81 39.39 -6.88
C VAL A 990 13.07 40.26 -6.87
N GLU A 991 13.16 41.22 -5.94
CA GLU A 991 14.33 42.07 -5.72
C GLU A 991 15.59 41.26 -5.36
N ILE A 992 15.48 40.28 -4.45
CA ILE A 992 16.60 39.39 -4.05
C ILE A 992 17.04 38.45 -5.20
N LEU A 993 16.09 37.91 -5.96
CA LEU A 993 16.41 37.05 -7.11
C LEU A 993 17.10 37.84 -8.23
N LEU A 994 16.63 39.05 -8.51
CA LEU A 994 17.18 39.97 -9.52
C LEU A 994 18.32 40.87 -9.00
N GLU A 995 18.93 40.55 -7.86
CA GLU A 995 20.12 41.23 -7.33
C GLU A 995 21.37 40.91 -8.16
N LYS A 996 21.42 39.71 -8.77
CA LYS A 996 22.59 39.18 -9.49
C LYS A 996 22.35 38.81 -10.96
N GLU A 997 21.14 39.01 -11.48
CA GLU A 997 20.83 38.77 -12.89
C GLU A 997 21.13 40.03 -13.73
N GLU A 998 22.08 39.94 -14.68
CA GLU A 998 22.45 41.06 -15.57
C GLU A 998 21.39 41.35 -16.65
N ASN A 999 20.50 40.39 -16.94
CA ASN A 999 19.37 40.54 -17.85
C ASN A 999 18.14 39.79 -17.30
N VAL A 1000 17.05 40.51 -17.07
CA VAL A 1000 15.81 40.00 -16.46
C VAL A 1000 14.96 39.10 -17.37
N ASP A 1001 15.20 39.11 -18.68
CA ASP A 1001 14.46 38.29 -19.65
C ASP A 1001 15.16 36.96 -19.98
N ASN A 1002 16.35 36.69 -19.42
CA ASN A 1002 17.04 35.39 -19.57
C ASN A 1002 16.22 34.22 -19.00
N ASN A 1003 15.30 34.50 -18.07
CA ASN A 1003 14.46 33.51 -17.40
C ASN A 1003 13.03 33.59 -17.96
N VAL A 1004 12.66 32.60 -18.79
CA VAL A 1004 11.31 32.46 -19.38
C VAL A 1004 10.58 31.21 -18.89
N ALA A 1005 9.27 31.30 -18.70
CA ALA A 1005 8.40 30.21 -18.28
C ALA A 1005 7.93 29.35 -19.46
N LEU A 1006 6.98 28.44 -19.22
CA LEU A 1006 6.38 27.58 -20.24
C LEU A 1006 5.79 28.40 -21.40
N GLY A 1007 6.25 28.14 -22.62
CA GLY A 1007 5.79 28.88 -23.80
C GLY A 1007 6.38 30.29 -23.90
N ASP A 1008 7.60 30.49 -23.42
CA ASP A 1008 8.43 31.68 -23.65
C ASP A 1008 7.87 32.97 -23.01
N PHE A 1009 7.05 32.85 -21.96
CA PHE A 1009 6.56 33.97 -21.16
C PHE A 1009 7.70 34.53 -20.28
N THR A 1010 8.08 35.79 -20.48
CA THR A 1010 9.02 36.51 -19.60
C THR A 1010 8.34 36.93 -18.29
N SER A 1011 9.12 37.30 -17.27
CA SER A 1011 8.60 37.85 -16.01
C SER A 1011 7.67 39.05 -16.21
N LEU A 1012 7.93 39.90 -17.22
CA LEU A 1012 7.08 41.04 -17.55
C LEU A 1012 5.68 40.60 -18.01
N HIS A 1013 5.58 39.54 -18.82
CA HIS A 1013 4.29 38.98 -19.22
C HIS A 1013 3.48 38.51 -18.01
N ILE A 1014 4.10 37.76 -17.09
CA ILE A 1014 3.45 37.21 -15.89
C ILE A 1014 2.96 38.33 -14.96
N ALA A 1015 3.76 39.40 -14.78
CA ALA A 1015 3.36 40.55 -13.98
C ALA A 1015 2.12 41.26 -14.54
N ILE A 1016 2.02 41.38 -15.87
CA ILE A 1016 0.87 42.00 -16.56
C ILE A 1016 -0.36 41.10 -16.53
N GLU A 1017 -0.21 39.80 -16.80
CA GLU A 1017 -1.34 38.85 -16.76
C GLU A 1017 -1.98 38.75 -15.38
N CYS A 1018 -1.20 38.92 -14.30
CA CYS A 1018 -1.70 38.98 -12.94
C CYS A 1018 -2.05 40.40 -12.43
N GLY A 1019 -1.83 41.46 -13.21
CA GLY A 1019 -2.17 42.84 -12.84
C GLY A 1019 -1.27 43.49 -11.77
N HIS A 1020 -0.06 42.99 -11.56
CA HIS A 1020 0.83 43.41 -10.46
C HIS A 1020 1.60 44.70 -10.78
N LYS A 1021 0.88 45.83 -10.84
CA LYS A 1021 1.39 47.16 -11.26
C LYS A 1021 2.78 47.53 -10.75
N GLU A 1022 3.07 47.37 -9.46
CA GLU A 1022 4.41 47.67 -8.90
C GLU A 1022 5.53 46.84 -9.52
N LEU A 1023 5.28 45.55 -9.79
CA LEU A 1023 6.24 44.67 -10.45
C LEU A 1023 6.41 45.00 -11.93
N ILE A 1024 5.34 45.44 -12.61
CA ILE A 1024 5.41 45.92 -14.00
C ILE A 1024 6.39 47.10 -14.08
N TYR A 1025 6.22 48.12 -13.23
CA TYR A 1025 7.14 49.27 -13.20
C TYR A 1025 8.56 48.88 -12.77
N PHE A 1026 8.73 47.98 -11.79
CA PHE A 1026 10.05 47.51 -11.34
C PHE A 1026 10.81 46.77 -12.46
N LEU A 1027 10.15 45.86 -13.17
CA LEU A 1027 10.76 45.11 -14.29
C LEU A 1027 11.12 46.05 -15.45
N LEU A 1028 10.27 47.04 -15.76
CA LEU A 1028 10.57 48.08 -16.77
C LEU A 1028 11.66 49.07 -16.37
N GLN A 1029 11.95 49.22 -15.06
CA GLN A 1029 13.11 49.94 -14.54
C GLN A 1029 14.39 49.09 -14.61
N LYS A 1030 14.28 47.77 -14.37
CA LYS A 1030 15.36 46.79 -14.54
C LYS A 1030 15.69 46.44 -16.00
N GLY A 1031 14.94 46.98 -16.97
CA GLY A 1031 15.25 46.91 -18.40
C GLY A 1031 14.51 45.82 -19.19
N ALA A 1032 13.42 45.26 -18.66
CA ALA A 1032 12.68 44.19 -19.31
C ALA A 1032 12.18 44.53 -20.73
N ASP A 1033 12.36 43.61 -21.68
CA ASP A 1033 12.04 43.78 -23.10
C ASP A 1033 10.51 43.80 -23.35
N VAL A 1034 10.02 44.99 -23.69
CA VAL A 1034 8.62 45.23 -24.06
C VAL A 1034 8.24 44.67 -25.43
N THR A 1035 9.21 44.19 -26.21
CA THR A 1035 9.01 43.59 -27.53
C THR A 1035 9.07 42.06 -27.53
N ALA A 1036 9.47 41.45 -26.40
CA ALA A 1036 9.59 40.00 -26.25
C ALA A 1036 8.31 39.26 -26.65
N THR A 1037 8.46 38.11 -27.33
CA THR A 1037 7.33 37.32 -27.83
C THR A 1037 7.25 35.95 -27.17
N ALA A 1038 6.21 35.76 -26.36
CA ALA A 1038 5.78 34.46 -25.90
C ALA A 1038 5.10 33.64 -27.03
N ASN A 1039 4.66 32.43 -26.69
CA ASN A 1039 4.03 31.49 -27.60
C ASN A 1039 2.96 32.13 -28.49
N ASN A 1040 2.95 31.75 -29.77
CA ASN A 1040 2.13 32.34 -30.83
C ASN A 1040 2.38 33.84 -31.14
N GLY A 1041 3.50 34.40 -30.70
CA GLY A 1041 3.91 35.78 -31.00
C GLY A 1041 3.32 36.81 -30.04
N ARG A 1042 2.84 36.38 -28.87
CA ARG A 1042 2.16 37.23 -27.91
C ARG A 1042 3.18 38.10 -27.17
N THR A 1043 2.95 39.40 -27.18
CA THR A 1043 3.81 40.40 -26.51
C THR A 1043 3.17 40.90 -25.21
N PRO A 1044 3.92 41.56 -24.32
CA PRO A 1044 3.38 42.18 -23.10
C PRO A 1044 2.17 43.08 -23.36
N LEU A 1045 2.17 43.82 -24.47
CA LEU A 1045 1.09 44.74 -24.85
C LEU A 1045 -0.21 44.01 -25.23
N HIS A 1046 -0.14 42.78 -25.77
CA HIS A 1046 -1.33 41.96 -26.00
C HIS A 1046 -1.96 41.49 -24.67
N ALA A 1047 -1.15 41.24 -23.64
CA ALA A 1047 -1.66 40.88 -22.31
C ALA A 1047 -2.29 42.10 -21.60
N ALA A 1048 -1.64 43.26 -21.64
CA ALA A 1048 -2.18 44.49 -21.05
C ALA A 1048 -3.51 44.90 -21.71
N ALA A 1049 -3.59 44.80 -23.04
CA ALA A 1049 -4.81 45.11 -23.79
C ALA A 1049 -5.94 44.07 -23.63
N LEU A 1050 -5.62 42.79 -23.37
CA LEU A 1050 -6.60 41.78 -22.98
C LEU A 1050 -7.19 42.05 -21.58
N ASN A 1051 -6.36 42.52 -20.65
CA ASN A 1051 -6.73 42.76 -19.26
C ASN A 1051 -7.36 44.15 -19.01
N GLY A 1052 -7.31 45.07 -19.97
CA GLY A 1052 -7.83 46.43 -19.82
C GLY A 1052 -6.92 47.37 -19.00
N ASP A 1053 -5.67 46.97 -18.71
CA ASP A 1053 -4.76 47.77 -17.88
C ASP A 1053 -4.13 48.92 -18.68
N LEU A 1054 -4.83 50.06 -18.69
CA LEU A 1054 -4.39 51.31 -19.32
C LEU A 1054 -3.01 51.79 -18.83
N GLU A 1055 -2.69 51.61 -17.54
CA GLU A 1055 -1.41 52.02 -16.99
C GLU A 1055 -0.27 51.15 -17.53
N ALA A 1056 -0.48 49.83 -17.60
CA ALA A 1056 0.47 48.92 -18.24
C ALA A 1056 0.60 49.19 -19.75
N VAL A 1057 -0.50 49.45 -20.46
CA VAL A 1057 -0.50 49.83 -21.90
C VAL A 1057 0.36 51.09 -22.13
N ASN A 1058 0.15 52.14 -21.33
CA ASN A 1058 0.93 53.38 -21.40
C ASN A 1058 2.42 53.15 -21.04
N ALA A 1059 2.70 52.41 -19.96
CA ALA A 1059 4.06 52.10 -19.53
C ALA A 1059 4.85 51.32 -20.60
N LEU A 1060 4.21 50.38 -21.30
CA LEU A 1060 4.82 49.61 -22.38
C LEU A 1060 5.05 50.47 -23.64
N ILE A 1061 4.08 51.27 -24.05
CA ILE A 1061 4.19 52.12 -25.24
C ILE A 1061 5.24 53.23 -25.04
N SER A 1062 5.29 53.85 -23.86
CA SER A 1062 6.34 54.82 -23.51
C SER A 1062 7.76 54.22 -23.45
N LYS A 1063 7.86 52.89 -23.37
CA LYS A 1063 9.11 52.12 -23.44
C LYS A 1063 9.40 51.54 -24.83
N GLY A 1064 8.57 51.83 -25.83
CA GLY A 1064 8.80 51.44 -27.23
C GLY A 1064 8.10 50.15 -27.68
N ALA A 1065 7.12 49.63 -26.95
CA ALA A 1065 6.33 48.48 -27.42
C ALA A 1065 5.62 48.81 -28.75
N ASN A 1066 5.73 47.89 -29.71
CA ASN A 1066 5.06 48.01 -30.99
C ASN A 1066 3.53 47.94 -30.82
N ILE A 1067 2.85 49.08 -30.90
CA ILE A 1067 1.38 49.21 -30.83
C ILE A 1067 0.65 48.39 -31.90
N ASN A 1068 1.33 48.10 -33.01
CA ASN A 1068 0.86 47.28 -34.14
C ASN A 1068 1.49 45.87 -34.16
N ALA A 1069 1.94 45.36 -33.00
CA ALA A 1069 2.39 43.98 -32.87
C ALA A 1069 1.30 42.99 -33.32
N ARG A 1070 1.72 41.84 -33.89
CA ARG A 1070 0.82 40.86 -34.50
C ARG A 1070 1.12 39.44 -34.03
N LEU A 1071 0.08 38.73 -33.61
CA LEU A 1071 0.13 37.29 -33.33
C LEU A 1071 0.25 36.45 -34.62
N LYS A 1072 0.55 35.15 -34.47
CA LYS A 1072 0.54 34.17 -35.58
C LYS A 1072 -0.80 34.13 -36.34
N ASP A 1073 -1.92 34.27 -35.65
CA ASP A 1073 -3.28 34.34 -36.24
C ASP A 1073 -3.63 35.70 -36.86
N GLY A 1074 -2.74 36.70 -36.74
CA GLY A 1074 -2.91 38.05 -37.27
C GLY A 1074 -3.47 39.08 -36.30
N CYS A 1075 -4.03 38.67 -35.14
CA CYS A 1075 -4.61 39.58 -34.15
C CYS A 1075 -3.57 40.59 -33.61
N THR A 1076 -4.07 41.73 -33.11
CA THR A 1076 -3.26 42.82 -32.52
C THR A 1076 -3.79 43.21 -31.13
N PRO A 1077 -3.08 44.02 -30.31
CA PRO A 1077 -3.59 44.47 -29.01
C PRO A 1077 -4.97 45.13 -29.10
N LEU A 1078 -5.24 45.92 -30.14
CA LEU A 1078 -6.55 46.56 -30.36
C LEU A 1078 -7.69 45.53 -30.55
N HIS A 1079 -7.44 44.41 -31.23
CA HIS A 1079 -8.46 43.35 -31.37
C HIS A 1079 -8.88 42.81 -30.00
N TYR A 1080 -7.93 42.64 -29.07
CA TYR A 1080 -8.21 42.17 -27.72
C TYR A 1080 -8.90 43.22 -26.84
N ALA A 1081 -8.45 44.48 -26.88
CA ALA A 1081 -9.10 45.56 -26.14
C ALA A 1081 -10.56 45.75 -26.56
N VAL A 1082 -10.82 45.77 -27.87
CA VAL A 1082 -12.17 45.90 -28.42
C VAL A 1082 -13.05 44.70 -28.08
N LYS A 1083 -12.57 43.47 -28.33
CA LYS A 1083 -13.35 42.23 -28.07
C LYS A 1083 -13.84 42.11 -26.62
N ASN A 1084 -13.10 42.65 -25.66
CA ASN A 1084 -13.42 42.58 -24.22
C ASN A 1084 -14.05 43.87 -23.68
N GLY A 1085 -14.32 44.87 -24.53
CA GLY A 1085 -15.03 46.10 -24.15
C GLY A 1085 -14.21 47.14 -23.39
N HIS A 1086 -12.87 47.06 -23.41
CA HIS A 1086 -11.97 47.92 -22.63
C HIS A 1086 -11.81 49.31 -23.25
N PHE A 1087 -12.87 50.13 -23.16
CA PHE A 1087 -13.00 51.42 -23.84
C PHE A 1087 -11.80 52.36 -23.65
N GLU A 1088 -11.30 52.51 -22.43
CA GLU A 1088 -10.20 53.43 -22.10
C GLU A 1088 -8.88 52.99 -22.75
N VAL A 1089 -8.65 51.68 -22.89
CA VAL A 1089 -7.51 51.14 -23.64
C VAL A 1089 -7.70 51.30 -25.14
N VAL A 1090 -8.93 51.15 -25.65
CA VAL A 1090 -9.23 51.39 -27.07
C VAL A 1090 -8.97 52.85 -27.42
N ASP A 1091 -9.48 53.81 -26.66
CA ASP A 1091 -9.25 55.25 -26.86
C ASP A 1091 -7.76 55.63 -26.77
N PHE A 1092 -7.03 55.07 -25.79
CA PHE A 1092 -5.59 55.26 -25.69
C PHE A 1092 -4.83 54.70 -26.91
N LEU A 1093 -5.15 53.49 -27.37
CA LEU A 1093 -4.50 52.90 -28.55
C LEU A 1093 -4.81 53.71 -29.83
N LEU A 1094 -6.05 54.21 -29.98
CA LEU A 1094 -6.47 55.06 -31.09
C LEU A 1094 -5.69 56.40 -31.10
N THR A 1095 -5.63 57.09 -29.96
CA THR A 1095 -4.89 58.35 -29.82
C THR A 1095 -3.39 58.20 -30.02
N HIS A 1096 -2.83 57.00 -29.82
CA HIS A 1096 -1.42 56.67 -30.05
C HIS A 1096 -1.14 56.03 -31.44
N GLY A 1097 -2.07 56.12 -32.38
CA GLY A 1097 -1.82 55.81 -33.79
C GLY A 1097 -1.80 54.33 -34.16
N VAL A 1098 -2.55 53.48 -33.43
CA VAL A 1098 -2.77 52.09 -33.81
C VAL A 1098 -3.47 51.98 -35.18
N ASN A 1099 -3.12 50.97 -35.97
CA ASN A 1099 -3.76 50.71 -37.26
C ASN A 1099 -5.08 49.95 -37.05
N VAL A 1100 -6.18 50.69 -37.12
CA VAL A 1100 -7.56 50.18 -36.98
C VAL A 1100 -8.01 49.23 -38.11
N ASN A 1101 -7.29 49.20 -39.23
CA ASN A 1101 -7.66 48.43 -40.42
C ASN A 1101 -6.85 47.12 -40.57
N VAL A 1102 -6.11 46.70 -39.54
CA VAL A 1102 -5.49 45.37 -39.51
C VAL A 1102 -6.56 44.30 -39.41
N THR A 1103 -6.49 43.26 -40.23
CA THR A 1103 -7.36 42.07 -40.16
C THR A 1103 -6.67 40.92 -39.42
N ASP A 1104 -7.42 40.00 -38.81
CA ASP A 1104 -6.94 38.66 -38.52
C ASP A 1104 -6.61 37.86 -39.81
N LYS A 1105 -6.16 36.60 -39.67
CA LYS A 1105 -5.95 35.64 -40.77
C LYS A 1105 -6.95 34.48 -40.80
N ALA A 1106 -7.80 34.35 -39.79
CA ALA A 1106 -8.73 33.23 -39.66
C ALA A 1106 -10.03 33.49 -40.44
N TYR A 1107 -10.49 34.74 -40.42
CA TYR A 1107 -11.74 35.21 -41.02
C TYR A 1107 -11.55 36.53 -41.79
N ASN A 1108 -10.39 37.19 -41.65
CA ASN A 1108 -10.08 38.55 -42.08
C ASN A 1108 -10.87 39.65 -41.34
N ASN A 1109 -11.31 39.38 -40.10
CA ASN A 1109 -12.01 40.36 -39.26
C ASN A 1109 -11.05 41.48 -38.83
N THR A 1110 -11.48 42.74 -38.92
CA THR A 1110 -10.80 43.89 -38.28
C THR A 1110 -11.30 44.07 -36.83
N PRO A 1111 -10.67 44.91 -35.98
CA PRO A 1111 -11.19 45.19 -34.64
C PRO A 1111 -12.65 45.66 -34.63
N LEU A 1112 -13.10 46.38 -35.67
CA LEU A 1112 -14.50 46.79 -35.81
C LEU A 1112 -15.46 45.59 -35.95
N HIS A 1113 -15.03 44.49 -36.54
CA HIS A 1113 -15.79 43.22 -36.60
C HIS A 1113 -15.76 42.44 -35.26
N TYR A 1114 -14.89 42.83 -34.31
CA TYR A 1114 -14.90 42.36 -32.93
C TYR A 1114 -15.66 43.30 -31.98
N ALA A 1115 -16.16 44.44 -32.49
CA ALA A 1115 -16.99 45.41 -31.75
C ALA A 1115 -18.50 45.24 -31.98
N ALA A 1116 -18.89 44.39 -32.95
CA ALA A 1116 -20.23 44.22 -33.48
C ALA A 1116 -20.76 42.80 -33.25
#